data_AF-A0A2N0P4R8-F1
#
_entry.id   AF-A0A2N0P4R8-F1
#
_cell.length_a   1.000
_cell.length_b   1.000
_cell.length_c   1.000
_cell.angle_alpha   90.00
_cell.angle_beta   90.00
_cell.angle_gamma   90.00
#
_symmetry.space_group_name_H-M   'P 1'
#
loop_
_entity.id
_entity.type
_entity.pdbx_description
1 polymer ?
#
loop_
_entity_poly.entity_id
_entity_poly.type
_entity_poly.pdbx_seq_one_letter_code
_entity_poly.pdbx_strand_id
1 'polypeptide(L)'
;MNLEDDTDEDIPDPGIPDLHVPDNLDDPIVDLKISDKINGSSIRPSKKPVLVDNGNLDISVYKGEPIVYTKINNPEKSNLLAFISKTEFNDRLKQLDLCINFPVAKITYKADLLETFSTDEEHGHIIAKKFLAGGQLFIKNFKDFPKHVQQVDVLKFYIALAYNSAKNNNNGINCDNFDLIDTFLPRIETSSGKEIKTPKELANWMNDLYQNNTIEIISYNNIVPISQLNVKTLSIDNDDENQPVDNSDDERLPRQPGIANSEKILSLEEWNEEELCRLIKWIEDFHLLQGIVINELHKIGSSKKISINLTEIPIVNKINNSYFEITNPTTRLEEILISNNICSNKNIESFPFLFVKPDDFNNESNINLVVKCEKYEILINKDNIKPPEGFNNAIEEALKSMKPFNELKNVFNEYGQLFPLKIKLGKSFKSQIATTTLFDDFEKIKLKLPIKSLENYSKNLNISYFVTQDGNIIKEDDLVKMIKNLNTEKDDLDNNMNTNDELEIIELDEIISLYDILGLEQKRKIDIVLNNNNRDNLKIIMTGITNLKDLDNNDREHYKQISIEPQKPPMENENYEVFGTIVTKKNSRIEKLDQKYISIKFGLYDVDGFLATIKNSEEIKIDINECYVLWMIIGNPLKLSVFSPINREIQINHIKESIIIQPDKQNYSIITPFLLSERCSILIDVTTDYEFKNTIKLIEWSRNSITFQIVNLTEVQQANINMDLNICILYSRYKSLQIDCKDNGVDEYSFNLFNLFEYILTKDNFNEDKFDIDPYLDDDIYVHLKGN
;
A
#
# COMPACT_ATOMS: atom_id res chain seq x y z
N MET A 1 -28.43 13.55 38.57
CA MET A 1 -29.44 12.55 38.15
C MET A 1 -28.70 11.23 38.23
N ASN A 2 -28.98 10.44 39.26
CA ASN A 2 -28.31 9.16 39.53
C ASN A 2 -28.70 8.16 38.45
N LEU A 3 -27.72 7.50 37.85
CA LEU A 3 -27.88 6.15 37.30
C LEU A 3 -26.62 5.37 37.69
N GLU A 4 -26.88 4.23 38.31
CA GLU A 4 -25.96 3.29 38.95
C GLU A 4 -25.20 2.45 37.94
N ASP A 5 -24.06 1.93 38.42
CA ASP A 5 -23.28 0.82 37.87
C ASP A 5 -24.14 -0.38 37.49
N ASP A 6 -23.83 -1.01 36.36
CA ASP A 6 -23.80 -2.46 36.15
C ASP A 6 -23.40 -2.74 34.70
N THR A 7 -22.13 -3.09 34.48
CA THR A 7 -21.69 -4.22 33.63
C THR A 7 -20.17 -4.36 33.76
N ASP A 8 -19.73 -5.24 34.66
CA ASP A 8 -18.46 -5.96 34.53
C ASP A 8 -18.51 -6.75 33.20
N GLU A 9 -17.84 -6.25 32.17
CA GLU A 9 -17.41 -7.10 31.06
C GLU A 9 -16.02 -7.63 31.41
N ASP A 10 -16.00 -8.89 31.86
CA ASP A 10 -14.80 -9.71 31.97
C ASP A 10 -13.99 -9.60 30.66
N ILE A 11 -12.83 -8.95 30.75
CA ILE A 11 -11.80 -8.99 29.72
C ILE A 11 -11.32 -10.44 29.64
N PRO A 12 -11.45 -11.13 28.49
CA PRO A 12 -10.89 -12.47 28.38
C PRO A 12 -9.37 -12.36 28.42
N ASP A 13 -8.78 -13.03 29.40
CA ASP A 13 -7.38 -13.43 29.46
C ASP A 13 -6.89 -13.85 28.06
N PRO A 14 -5.72 -13.39 27.55
CA PRO A 14 -5.21 -13.83 26.25
C PRO A 14 -4.80 -15.30 26.36
N GLY A 15 -5.81 -16.16 26.25
CA GLY A 15 -5.67 -17.60 26.22
C GLY A 15 -4.72 -17.97 25.10
N ILE A 16 -3.68 -18.71 25.46
CA ILE A 16 -2.88 -19.51 24.54
C ILE A 16 -3.84 -20.17 23.55
N PRO A 17 -3.64 -20.05 22.22
CA PRO A 17 -4.49 -20.73 21.28
C PRO A 17 -4.43 -22.22 21.57
N ASP A 18 -5.57 -22.81 21.93
CA ASP A 18 -5.74 -24.26 21.95
C ASP A 18 -5.49 -24.76 20.52
N LEU A 19 -4.26 -25.18 20.25
CA LEU A 19 -3.92 -26.03 19.12
C LEU A 19 -4.73 -27.31 19.30
N HIS A 20 -5.86 -27.38 18.62
CA HIS A 20 -6.75 -28.52 18.61
C HIS A 20 -5.93 -29.76 18.23
N VAL A 21 -5.65 -30.63 19.20
CA VAL A 21 -5.20 -31.99 18.89
C VAL A 21 -6.35 -32.64 18.12
N PRO A 22 -6.15 -33.11 16.88
CA PRO A 22 -7.25 -33.69 16.10
C PRO A 22 -7.80 -34.94 16.77
N ASP A 23 -9.12 -35.03 16.90
CA ASP A 23 -9.83 -36.26 17.27
C ASP A 23 -9.72 -37.36 16.18
N ASN A 24 -9.09 -37.06 15.03
CA ASN A 24 -9.00 -37.92 13.84
C ASN A 24 -7.55 -38.08 13.30
N LEU A 25 -6.54 -38.18 14.16
CA LEU A 25 -5.24 -38.73 13.74
C LEU A 25 -5.30 -40.23 13.44
N ASP A 26 -6.43 -40.89 13.73
CA ASP A 26 -6.56 -42.33 13.58
C ASP A 26 -6.53 -42.80 12.11
N ASP A 27 -7.09 -42.06 11.14
CA ASP A 27 -7.34 -42.60 9.79
C ASP A 27 -6.13 -42.65 8.81
N PRO A 28 -5.13 -41.72 8.81
CA PRO A 28 -3.93 -41.88 7.97
C PRO A 28 -2.84 -42.75 8.64
N ILE A 29 -2.96 -42.99 9.95
CA ILE A 29 -1.96 -43.67 10.79
C ILE A 29 -2.21 -45.19 10.89
N VAL A 30 -3.37 -45.68 10.39
CA VAL A 30 -3.80 -47.09 10.42
C VAL A 30 -2.80 -48.06 9.76
N ASP A 31 -1.88 -47.59 8.91
CA ASP A 31 -0.87 -48.42 8.22
C ASP A 31 0.58 -48.20 8.70
N LEU A 32 0.79 -47.71 9.94
CA LEU A 32 2.11 -47.71 10.59
C LEU A 32 2.59 -49.15 10.84
N LYS A 33 3.14 -49.83 9.82
CA LYS A 33 3.94 -51.03 10.08
C LYS A 33 5.25 -50.58 10.68
N ILE A 34 5.36 -50.74 12.00
CA ILE A 34 6.44 -50.22 12.86
C ILE A 34 7.79 -50.94 12.65
N SER A 35 7.80 -52.00 11.85
CA SER A 35 9.03 -52.56 11.30
C SER A 35 9.26 -52.06 9.88
N ASP A 36 10.48 -51.61 9.60
CA ASP A 36 10.79 -50.94 8.34
C ASP A 36 11.93 -51.62 7.58
N LYS A 37 11.80 -51.65 6.25
CA LYS A 37 12.85 -52.01 5.31
C LYS A 37 13.67 -50.79 4.93
N ILE A 38 14.97 -50.96 5.00
CA ILE A 38 15.97 -49.98 4.57
C ILE A 38 16.61 -50.48 3.28
N ASN A 39 16.49 -49.72 2.18
CA ASN A 39 16.96 -50.14 0.85
C ASN A 39 18.10 -49.29 0.27
N GLY A 40 18.92 -48.65 1.12
CA GLY A 40 20.03 -47.80 0.67
C GLY A 40 19.61 -46.36 0.33
N SER A 41 18.32 -46.09 0.12
CA SER A 41 17.85 -44.75 -0.26
C SER A 41 16.51 -44.29 0.32
N SER A 42 15.70 -45.21 0.84
CA SER A 42 14.40 -44.93 1.46
C SER A 42 14.16 -45.90 2.62
N ILE A 43 13.29 -45.48 3.53
CA ILE A 43 12.71 -46.31 4.58
C ILE A 43 11.29 -46.63 4.13
N ARG A 44 10.90 -47.91 4.15
CA ARG A 44 9.56 -48.34 3.74
C ARG A 44 8.97 -49.28 4.79
N PRO A 45 7.65 -49.23 5.02
CA PRO A 45 6.98 -50.19 5.88
C PRO A 45 7.28 -51.64 5.44
N SER A 46 7.48 -52.53 6.40
CA SER A 46 7.69 -53.96 6.14
C SER A 46 6.44 -54.63 5.56
N LYS A 47 6.55 -55.91 5.19
CA LYS A 47 5.36 -56.68 4.78
C LYS A 47 4.63 -57.23 6.00
N LYS A 48 5.37 -57.66 7.03
CA LYS A 48 4.86 -58.27 8.27
C LYS A 48 5.35 -57.49 9.51
N PRO A 49 4.46 -57.18 10.47
CA PRO A 49 4.84 -56.48 11.70
C PRO A 49 5.71 -57.35 12.61
N VAL A 50 6.42 -56.69 13.53
CA VAL A 50 7.22 -57.34 14.59
C VAL A 50 6.71 -56.98 15.99
N LEU A 51 5.77 -56.04 16.08
CA LEU A 51 5.11 -55.62 17.32
C LEU A 51 3.64 -56.07 17.31
N VAL A 52 3.06 -56.22 18.50
CA VAL A 52 1.65 -56.59 18.68
C VAL A 52 0.74 -55.42 18.28
N ASP A 53 -0.32 -55.69 17.52
CA ASP A 53 -1.23 -54.68 16.95
C ASP A 53 -2.03 -53.86 18.01
N ASN A 54 -2.01 -54.24 19.28
CA ASN A 54 -2.76 -53.60 20.38
C ASN A 54 -1.94 -52.53 21.15
N GLY A 55 -0.87 -52.02 20.55
CA GLY A 55 -0.01 -51.01 21.18
C GLY A 55 -0.69 -49.65 21.39
N ASN A 56 -0.29 -48.94 22.45
CA ASN A 56 -0.73 -47.57 22.70
C ASN A 56 0.12 -46.58 21.89
N LEU A 57 -0.54 -45.65 21.22
CA LEU A 57 0.09 -44.60 20.42
C LEU A 57 -0.05 -43.25 21.16
N ASP A 58 1.08 -42.63 21.46
CA ASP A 58 1.18 -41.37 22.20
C ASP A 58 1.65 -40.27 21.24
N ILE A 59 0.76 -39.33 20.90
CA ILE A 59 1.02 -38.23 19.97
C ILE A 59 1.08 -36.93 20.77
N SER A 60 2.15 -36.17 20.57
CA SER A 60 2.30 -34.83 21.13
C SER A 60 2.73 -33.84 20.06
N VAL A 61 2.29 -32.59 20.19
CA VAL A 61 2.75 -31.50 19.31
C VAL A 61 4.25 -31.32 19.48
N TYR A 62 4.96 -31.20 18.37
CA TYR A 62 6.39 -30.91 18.38
C TYR A 62 6.62 -29.43 18.72
N LYS A 63 7.32 -29.17 19.84
CA LYS A 63 7.60 -27.81 20.33
C LYS A 63 8.95 -27.24 19.86
N GLY A 64 9.78 -28.05 19.19
CA GLY A 64 11.09 -27.62 18.71
C GLY A 64 11.03 -26.85 17.39
N GLU A 65 12.20 -26.42 16.91
CA GLU A 65 12.36 -25.75 15.63
C GLU A 65 12.51 -26.73 14.45
N PRO A 66 12.25 -26.29 13.20
CA PRO A 66 12.63 -27.04 12.01
C PRO A 66 14.14 -27.28 11.98
N ILE A 67 14.54 -28.40 11.39
CA ILE A 67 15.94 -28.86 11.43
C ILE A 67 16.51 -28.88 10.01
N VAL A 68 17.66 -28.24 9.84
CA VAL A 68 18.36 -28.09 8.57
C VAL A 68 19.56 -29.04 8.50
N TYR A 69 19.54 -29.95 7.53
CA TYR A 69 20.61 -30.90 7.23
C TYR A 69 21.42 -30.43 6.03
N THR A 70 22.66 -30.02 6.26
CA THR A 70 23.54 -29.48 5.20
C THR A 70 24.55 -30.52 4.70
N LYS A 71 24.95 -30.38 3.44
CA LYS A 71 25.91 -31.26 2.74
C LYS A 71 25.56 -32.74 2.91
N ILE A 72 24.29 -33.04 2.64
CA ILE A 72 23.76 -34.39 2.79
C ILE A 72 24.27 -35.33 1.71
N ASN A 73 24.12 -36.63 1.94
CA ASN A 73 24.29 -37.68 0.94
C ASN A 73 25.67 -37.71 0.26
N ASN A 74 26.73 -37.37 1.01
CA ASN A 74 28.09 -37.44 0.50
C ASN A 74 28.48 -38.91 0.29
N PRO A 75 28.83 -39.34 -0.95
CA PRO A 75 29.22 -40.72 -1.25
C PRO A 75 30.52 -41.16 -0.57
N GLU A 76 31.35 -40.23 -0.11
CA GLU A 76 32.59 -40.52 0.64
C GLU A 76 32.32 -40.88 2.11
N LYS A 77 31.11 -40.63 2.62
CA LYS A 77 30.71 -40.92 4.00
C LYS A 77 29.85 -42.18 4.11
N SER A 78 29.79 -42.77 5.30
CA SER A 78 28.95 -43.95 5.58
C SER A 78 27.46 -43.68 5.30
N ASN A 79 26.78 -44.62 4.67
CA ASN A 79 25.34 -44.54 4.42
C ASN A 79 24.55 -45.09 5.61
N LEU A 80 23.94 -44.21 6.42
CA LEU A 80 23.05 -44.56 7.53
C LEU A 80 21.75 -45.25 7.05
N LEU A 81 21.43 -45.16 5.76
CA LEU A 81 20.35 -45.91 5.11
C LEU A 81 20.86 -47.20 4.44
N ALA A 82 22.07 -47.68 4.75
CA ALA A 82 22.53 -49.01 4.37
C ALA A 82 22.39 -49.97 5.57
N PHE A 83 21.75 -51.12 5.35
CA PHE A 83 21.71 -52.21 6.34
C PHE A 83 22.81 -53.26 6.09
N ILE A 84 23.27 -53.37 4.83
CA ILE A 84 24.36 -54.23 4.39
C ILE A 84 25.43 -53.31 3.78
N SER A 85 26.69 -53.49 4.17
CA SER A 85 27.85 -52.64 3.84
C SER A 85 28.23 -52.51 2.35
N LYS A 86 27.35 -52.93 1.42
CA LYS A 86 27.58 -52.96 -0.03
C LYS A 86 26.45 -52.36 -0.88
N THR A 87 25.49 -51.63 -0.32
CA THR A 87 24.54 -50.87 -1.15
C THR A 87 25.18 -49.59 -1.67
N GLU A 88 25.42 -49.51 -2.99
CA GLU A 88 25.91 -48.31 -3.65
C GLU A 88 24.96 -47.12 -3.44
N PHE A 89 25.53 -45.91 -3.35
CA PHE A 89 24.76 -44.67 -3.22
C PHE A 89 23.88 -44.48 -4.47
N ASN A 90 22.57 -44.36 -4.26
CA ASN A 90 21.62 -44.10 -5.34
C ASN A 90 21.90 -42.73 -6.00
N ASP A 91 21.96 -42.69 -7.33
CA ASP A 91 22.21 -41.46 -8.10
C ASP A 91 21.18 -40.36 -7.81
N ARG A 92 19.94 -40.71 -7.42
CA ARG A 92 18.93 -39.73 -7.00
C ARG A 92 19.31 -38.97 -5.72
N LEU A 93 20.02 -39.63 -4.80
CA LEU A 93 20.48 -39.00 -3.55
C LEU A 93 21.69 -38.09 -3.77
N LYS A 94 22.53 -38.38 -4.79
CA LYS A 94 23.73 -37.60 -5.12
C LYS A 94 23.43 -36.16 -5.55
N GLN A 95 22.21 -35.87 -5.97
CA GLN A 95 21.77 -34.55 -6.43
C GLN A 95 21.21 -33.66 -5.29
N LEU A 96 21.01 -34.22 -4.10
CA LEU A 96 20.44 -33.52 -2.96
C LEU A 96 21.57 -32.95 -2.10
N ASP A 97 21.56 -31.64 -1.87
CA ASP A 97 22.63 -30.97 -1.11
C ASP A 97 22.19 -30.50 0.28
N LEU A 98 20.89 -30.25 0.45
CA LEU A 98 20.30 -29.69 1.65
C LEU A 98 18.90 -30.30 1.83
N CYS A 99 18.55 -30.63 3.08
CA CYS A 99 17.20 -31.04 3.46
C CYS A 99 16.76 -30.24 4.67
N ILE A 100 15.50 -29.82 4.69
CA ILE A 100 14.89 -29.13 5.83
C ILE A 100 13.69 -29.95 6.27
N ASN A 101 13.73 -30.38 7.52
CA ASN A 101 12.63 -31.08 8.17
C ASN A 101 11.79 -30.06 8.93
N PHE A 102 10.47 -30.10 8.72
CA PHE A 102 9.47 -29.33 9.45
C PHE A 102 8.63 -30.29 10.30
N PRO A 103 9.04 -30.62 11.53
CA PRO A 103 8.29 -31.52 12.39
C PRO A 103 7.06 -30.79 12.94
N VAL A 104 5.94 -31.52 13.00
CA VAL A 104 4.65 -31.04 13.52
C VAL A 104 4.26 -31.83 14.76
N ALA A 105 4.51 -33.15 14.75
CA ALA A 105 4.15 -34.04 15.85
C ALA A 105 5.26 -35.04 16.18
N LYS A 106 5.33 -35.43 17.45
CA LYS A 106 6.13 -36.53 17.95
C LYS A 106 5.21 -37.69 18.29
N ILE A 107 5.49 -38.84 17.71
CA ILE A 107 4.70 -40.06 17.87
C ILE A 107 5.54 -41.09 18.62
N THR A 108 5.04 -41.64 19.71
CA THR A 108 5.67 -42.73 20.45
C THR A 108 4.75 -43.94 20.44
N TYR A 109 5.24 -45.05 19.93
CA TYR A 109 4.50 -46.31 19.90
C TYR A 109 4.97 -47.23 21.03
N LYS A 110 4.03 -47.61 21.91
CA LYS A 110 4.27 -48.48 23.06
C LYS A 110 3.59 -49.83 22.81
N ALA A 111 4.37 -50.81 22.37
CA ALA A 111 3.92 -52.18 22.20
C ALA A 111 5.04 -53.19 22.50
N ASP A 112 4.61 -54.39 22.86
CA ASP A 112 5.47 -55.55 23.03
C ASP A 112 5.83 -56.19 21.68
N LEU A 113 6.93 -56.94 21.67
CA LEU A 113 7.35 -57.73 20.51
C LEU A 113 6.42 -58.94 20.32
N LEU A 114 6.17 -59.33 19.08
CA LEU A 114 5.47 -60.57 18.78
C LEU A 114 6.27 -61.77 19.32
N GLU A 115 5.58 -62.77 19.88
CA GLU A 115 6.20 -63.97 20.43
C GLU A 115 7.04 -64.74 19.41
N THR A 116 6.69 -64.63 18.11
CA THR A 116 7.45 -65.23 17.01
C THR A 116 7.54 -64.28 15.82
N PHE A 117 8.77 -63.99 15.39
CA PHE A 117 9.06 -63.29 14.13
C PHE A 117 10.38 -63.80 13.55
N SER A 118 10.55 -63.67 12.24
CA SER A 118 11.75 -64.10 11.52
C SER A 118 12.62 -62.89 11.18
N THR A 119 13.94 -63.09 11.00
CA THR A 119 14.87 -62.07 10.48
C THR A 119 14.89 -62.03 8.95
N ASP A 120 13.89 -62.61 8.29
CA ASP A 120 13.75 -62.56 6.84
C ASP A 120 13.34 -61.15 6.37
N GLU A 121 13.51 -60.89 5.07
CA GLU A 121 13.22 -59.57 4.50
C GLU A 121 11.76 -59.14 4.75
N GLU A 122 10.81 -60.05 4.96
CA GLU A 122 9.39 -59.72 5.10
C GLU A 122 9.08 -58.92 6.37
N HIS A 123 9.82 -59.15 7.45
CA HIS A 123 9.63 -58.49 8.74
C HIS A 123 10.36 -57.15 8.86
N GLY A 124 11.20 -56.78 7.88
CA GLY A 124 11.96 -55.53 7.87
C GLY A 124 13.38 -55.68 8.43
N HIS A 125 14.13 -54.57 8.44
CA HIS A 125 15.51 -54.50 8.92
C HIS A 125 15.59 -53.90 10.34
N ILE A 126 14.69 -52.97 10.66
CA ILE A 126 14.70 -52.20 11.90
C ILE A 126 13.29 -52.06 12.49
N ILE A 127 13.25 -51.77 13.79
CA ILE A 127 12.06 -51.32 14.51
C ILE A 127 12.36 -49.93 15.08
N ALA A 128 11.42 -48.99 14.94
CA ALA A 128 11.48 -47.70 15.60
C ALA A 128 10.30 -47.54 16.57
N LYS A 129 10.53 -47.03 17.77
CA LYS A 129 9.46 -46.78 18.75
C LYS A 129 9.07 -45.31 18.89
N LYS A 130 9.88 -44.40 18.32
CA LYS A 130 9.66 -42.96 18.36
C LYS A 130 9.80 -42.41 16.94
N PHE A 131 8.88 -41.56 16.53
CA PHE A 131 8.84 -40.96 15.20
C PHE A 131 8.63 -39.45 15.31
N LEU A 132 9.16 -38.72 14.33
CA LEU A 132 8.71 -37.36 14.05
C LEU A 132 7.86 -37.40 12.79
N ALA A 133 6.68 -36.80 12.88
CA ALA A 133 5.78 -36.60 11.75
C ALA A 133 5.74 -35.12 11.38
N GLY A 134 5.74 -34.82 10.09
CA GLY A 134 5.82 -33.45 9.56
C GLY A 134 6.01 -33.46 8.05
N GLY A 135 6.82 -32.55 7.50
CA GLY A 135 7.15 -32.50 6.08
C GLY A 135 8.64 -32.28 5.82
N GLN A 136 9.13 -32.73 4.67
CA GLN A 136 10.52 -32.52 4.25
C GLN A 136 10.63 -31.73 2.94
N LEU A 137 11.53 -30.75 2.92
CA LEU A 137 11.96 -30.05 1.71
C LEU A 137 13.39 -30.42 1.36
N PHE A 138 13.59 -30.88 0.13
CA PHE A 138 14.89 -31.17 -0.45
C PHE A 138 15.29 -30.09 -1.45
N ILE A 139 16.48 -29.53 -1.29
CA ILE A 139 17.02 -28.49 -2.18
C ILE A 139 18.18 -29.10 -2.98
N LYS A 140 18.02 -29.11 -4.31
CA LYS A 140 18.97 -29.72 -5.25
C LYS A 140 20.03 -28.72 -5.71
N ASN A 141 21.25 -29.24 -5.92
CA ASN A 141 22.40 -28.50 -6.44
C ASN A 141 22.70 -27.19 -5.67
N PHE A 142 22.37 -27.15 -4.37
CA PHE A 142 22.62 -25.99 -3.51
C PHE A 142 24.12 -25.68 -3.38
N LYS A 143 25.02 -26.65 -3.58
CA LYS A 143 26.48 -26.41 -3.53
C LYS A 143 27.04 -25.65 -4.74
N ASP A 144 26.38 -25.74 -5.90
CA ASP A 144 26.78 -25.02 -7.12
C ASP A 144 26.12 -23.64 -7.24
N PHE A 145 25.03 -23.45 -6.50
CA PHE A 145 24.26 -22.23 -6.33
C PHE A 145 24.94 -21.02 -5.61
N PRO A 146 25.96 -21.15 -4.73
CA PRO A 146 26.50 -20.05 -3.92
C PRO A 146 27.26 -18.96 -4.70
N LYS A 147 27.32 -19.01 -6.03
CA LYS A 147 27.89 -17.93 -6.87
C LYS A 147 27.05 -16.64 -6.84
N HIS A 148 25.86 -16.67 -6.22
CA HIS A 148 24.93 -15.54 -6.09
C HIS A 148 24.41 -15.43 -4.64
N VAL A 149 25.20 -14.87 -3.72
CA VAL A 149 24.90 -14.77 -2.27
C VAL A 149 23.47 -14.27 -1.99
N GLN A 150 23.04 -13.21 -2.68
CA GLN A 150 21.69 -12.64 -2.54
C GLN A 150 20.55 -13.65 -2.77
N GLN A 151 20.73 -14.66 -3.63
CA GLN A 151 19.70 -15.66 -3.92
C GLN A 151 19.51 -16.65 -2.77
N VAL A 152 20.57 -16.92 -2.01
CA VAL A 152 20.50 -17.80 -0.83
C VAL A 152 19.74 -17.10 0.30
N ASP A 153 19.98 -15.81 0.50
CA ASP A 153 19.32 -15.02 1.53
C ASP A 153 17.83 -14.85 1.22
N VAL A 154 17.46 -14.64 -0.05
CA VAL A 154 16.07 -14.65 -0.51
C VAL A 154 15.38 -15.99 -0.25
N LEU A 155 16.04 -17.10 -0.52
CA LEU A 155 15.50 -18.44 -0.23
C LEU A 155 15.25 -18.64 1.27
N LYS A 156 16.27 -18.33 2.09
CA LYS A 156 16.18 -18.38 3.56
C LYS A 156 15.00 -17.55 4.06
N PHE A 157 14.89 -16.32 3.58
CA PHE A 157 13.82 -15.38 3.92
C PHE A 157 12.44 -15.95 3.59
N TYR A 158 12.21 -16.45 2.37
CA TYR A 158 10.91 -17.01 2.00
C TYR A 158 10.55 -18.27 2.80
N ILE A 159 11.53 -19.13 3.11
CA ILE A 159 11.29 -20.33 3.95
C ILE A 159 10.89 -19.92 5.36
N ALA A 160 11.63 -18.97 5.95
CA ALA A 160 11.37 -18.47 7.28
C ALA A 160 10.01 -17.77 7.38
N LEU A 161 9.70 -16.92 6.39
CA LEU A 161 8.42 -16.23 6.29
C LEU A 161 7.26 -17.22 6.18
N ALA A 162 7.32 -18.14 5.22
CA ALA A 162 6.28 -19.15 5.01
C ALA A 162 6.06 -20.02 6.26
N TYR A 163 7.13 -20.40 6.94
CA TYR A 163 7.08 -21.16 8.19
C TYR A 163 6.39 -20.38 9.32
N ASN A 164 6.80 -19.14 9.56
CA ASN A 164 6.25 -18.32 10.64
C ASN A 164 4.76 -18.01 10.40
N SER A 165 4.39 -17.65 9.16
CA SER A 165 2.99 -17.38 8.81
C SER A 165 2.10 -18.62 8.99
N ALA A 166 2.56 -19.79 8.53
CA ALA A 166 1.82 -21.03 8.66
C ALA A 166 1.66 -21.50 10.11
N LYS A 167 2.72 -21.38 10.91
CA LYS A 167 2.74 -21.79 12.32
C LYS A 167 1.80 -20.94 13.19
N ASN A 168 1.73 -19.63 12.92
CA ASN A 168 0.92 -18.70 13.71
C ASN A 168 -0.53 -18.57 13.20
N ASN A 169 -0.94 -19.38 12.20
CA ASN A 169 -2.23 -19.27 11.51
C ASN A 169 -2.53 -17.84 11.03
N ASN A 170 -1.48 -17.13 10.61
CA ASN A 170 -1.53 -15.69 10.37
C ASN A 170 -1.72 -15.44 8.87
N ASN A 171 -2.92 -15.03 8.47
CA ASN A 171 -3.24 -14.71 7.07
C ASN A 171 -2.73 -13.33 6.62
N GLY A 172 -2.04 -12.58 7.50
CA GLY A 172 -1.76 -11.15 7.31
C GLY A 172 -0.59 -10.83 6.36
N ILE A 173 0.51 -11.58 6.42
CA ILE A 173 1.69 -11.37 5.57
C ILE A 173 1.84 -12.53 4.61
N ASN A 174 1.67 -12.26 3.32
CA ASN A 174 1.82 -13.24 2.26
C ASN A 174 3.16 -12.99 1.54
N CYS A 175 3.79 -14.06 1.05
CA CYS A 175 4.92 -14.00 0.13
C CYS A 175 4.64 -13.09 -1.08
N ASP A 176 3.37 -12.89 -1.46
CA ASP A 176 2.95 -11.98 -2.54
C ASP A 176 3.33 -10.49 -2.28
N ASN A 177 3.64 -10.10 -1.03
CA ASN A 177 4.13 -8.75 -0.69
C ASN A 177 5.63 -8.55 -1.01
N PHE A 178 6.31 -9.63 -1.37
CA PHE A 178 7.74 -9.64 -1.66
C PHE A 178 7.94 -10.08 -3.12
N ASP A 179 8.28 -9.13 -3.98
CA ASP A 179 8.57 -9.36 -5.40
C ASP A 179 10.08 -9.49 -5.61
N LEU A 180 10.68 -10.50 -4.97
CA LEU A 180 12.13 -10.78 -5.02
C LEU A 180 12.49 -11.63 -6.26
N ILE A 181 11.58 -11.71 -7.25
CA ILE A 181 11.43 -12.84 -8.21
C ILE A 181 12.50 -12.88 -9.31
N ASP A 182 13.27 -11.82 -9.53
CA ASP A 182 14.41 -11.86 -10.48
C ASP A 182 15.59 -12.72 -10.00
N THR A 183 15.46 -13.39 -8.83
CA THR A 183 16.41 -14.36 -8.30
C THR A 183 15.92 -15.80 -8.50
N PHE A 184 16.58 -16.52 -9.41
CA PHE A 184 16.37 -17.95 -9.69
C PHE A 184 16.37 -18.78 -8.40
N LEU A 185 15.24 -19.32 -7.95
CA LEU A 185 15.21 -20.25 -6.80
C LEU A 185 15.88 -21.58 -7.20
N PRO A 186 16.64 -22.23 -6.31
CA PRO A 186 17.12 -23.59 -6.58
C PRO A 186 15.92 -24.53 -6.70
N ARG A 187 16.11 -25.69 -7.33
CA ARG A 187 15.04 -26.68 -7.45
C ARG A 187 14.71 -27.27 -6.06
N ILE A 188 13.52 -26.95 -5.56
CA ILE A 188 12.97 -27.43 -4.29
C ILE A 188 11.97 -28.55 -4.57
N GLU A 189 12.09 -29.67 -3.86
CA GLU A 189 11.17 -30.80 -3.96
C GLU A 189 10.70 -31.23 -2.57
N THR A 190 9.42 -31.58 -2.46
CA THR A 190 8.90 -32.29 -1.29
C THR A 190 9.38 -33.75 -1.30
N SER A 191 9.29 -34.41 -0.16
CA SER A 191 9.43 -35.87 -0.01
C SER A 191 8.60 -36.72 -1.02
N SER A 192 7.41 -36.26 -1.37
CA SER A 192 6.51 -36.89 -2.36
C SER A 192 6.96 -36.66 -3.81
N GLY A 193 8.01 -35.85 -4.03
CA GLY A 193 8.56 -35.50 -5.33
C GLY A 193 7.83 -34.36 -6.04
N LYS A 194 6.95 -33.62 -5.34
CA LYS A 194 6.32 -32.41 -5.88
C LYS A 194 7.36 -31.29 -5.90
N GLU A 195 7.56 -30.70 -7.07
CA GLU A 195 8.46 -29.55 -7.24
C GLU A 195 7.75 -28.26 -6.80
N ILE A 196 8.42 -27.42 -6.03
CA ILE A 196 7.96 -26.08 -5.61
C ILE A 196 8.71 -25.04 -6.44
N LYS A 197 7.96 -24.25 -7.21
CA LYS A 197 8.51 -23.32 -8.22
C LYS A 197 8.35 -21.86 -7.85
N THR A 198 7.45 -21.53 -6.92
CA THR A 198 7.16 -20.15 -6.55
C THR A 198 7.06 -19.99 -5.02
N PRO A 199 7.34 -18.79 -4.49
CA PRO A 199 7.11 -18.49 -3.07
C PRO A 199 5.68 -18.77 -2.60
N LYS A 200 4.69 -18.58 -3.48
CA LYS A 200 3.28 -18.88 -3.21
C LYS A 200 3.01 -20.38 -3.08
N GLU A 201 3.62 -21.20 -3.94
CA GLU A 201 3.55 -22.66 -3.81
C GLU A 201 4.20 -23.15 -2.50
N LEU A 202 5.30 -22.51 -2.08
CA LEU A 202 5.95 -22.78 -0.79
C LEU A 202 5.04 -22.44 0.40
N ALA A 203 4.44 -21.24 0.40
CA ALA A 203 3.52 -20.81 1.44
C ALA A 203 2.29 -21.73 1.54
N ASN A 204 1.70 -22.10 0.39
CA ASN A 204 0.57 -23.03 0.35
C ASN A 204 0.95 -24.41 0.90
N TRP A 205 2.12 -24.95 0.53
CA TRP A 205 2.58 -26.23 1.07
C TRP A 205 2.82 -26.17 2.58
N MET A 206 3.38 -25.07 3.08
CA MET A 206 3.59 -24.89 4.52
C MET A 206 2.26 -24.77 5.28
N ASN A 207 1.29 -24.06 4.73
CA ASN A 207 -0.07 -23.99 5.27
C ASN A 207 -0.74 -25.37 5.25
N ASP A 208 -0.62 -26.16 4.18
CA ASP A 208 -1.14 -27.52 4.13
C ASP A 208 -0.54 -28.41 5.23
N LEU A 209 0.76 -28.23 5.50
CA LEU A 209 1.48 -28.98 6.53
C LEU A 209 1.01 -28.64 7.95
N TYR A 210 0.87 -27.35 8.29
CA TYR A 210 0.53 -26.90 9.64
C TYR A 210 -0.98 -26.74 9.91
N GLN A 211 -1.80 -26.54 8.86
CA GLN A 211 -3.24 -26.28 8.98
C GLN A 211 -4.11 -27.45 8.47
N ASN A 212 -3.68 -28.14 7.39
CA ASN A 212 -4.45 -29.23 6.78
C ASN A 212 -3.93 -30.63 7.13
N ASN A 213 -2.97 -30.73 8.05
CA ASN A 213 -2.40 -31.98 8.58
C ASN A 213 -1.88 -32.95 7.50
N THR A 214 -1.31 -32.45 6.41
CA THR A 214 -0.64 -33.29 5.41
C THR A 214 0.75 -33.71 5.92
N ILE A 215 0.76 -34.60 6.92
CA ILE A 215 1.98 -35.05 7.60
C ILE A 215 2.45 -36.42 7.09
N GLU A 216 3.77 -36.60 7.12
CA GLU A 216 4.48 -37.84 6.81
C GLU A 216 5.52 -38.12 7.88
N ILE A 217 6.04 -39.35 7.93
CA ILE A 217 7.12 -39.69 8.85
C ILE A 217 8.45 -39.18 8.29
N ILE A 218 9.05 -38.22 8.99
CA ILE A 218 10.29 -37.56 8.54
C ILE A 218 11.53 -38.03 9.32
N SER A 219 11.33 -38.69 10.46
CA SER A 219 12.43 -39.18 11.30
C SER A 219 12.04 -40.40 12.12
N TYR A 220 12.96 -41.35 12.18
CA TYR A 220 12.86 -42.58 12.96
C TYR A 220 13.89 -42.55 14.09
N ASN A 221 13.42 -42.62 15.33
CA ASN A 221 14.23 -42.54 16.54
C ASN A 221 14.10 -43.83 17.35
N ASN A 222 15.07 -44.06 18.24
CA ASN A 222 15.11 -45.26 19.08
C ASN A 222 15.05 -46.55 18.25
N ILE A 223 15.97 -46.65 17.28
CA ILE A 223 15.98 -47.71 16.28
C ILE A 223 16.71 -48.95 16.80
N VAL A 224 16.02 -50.09 16.75
CA VAL A 224 16.57 -51.40 17.10
C VAL A 224 16.60 -52.30 15.86
N PRO A 225 17.78 -52.82 15.45
CA PRO A 225 17.89 -53.82 14.40
C PRO A 225 17.13 -55.11 14.78
N ILE A 226 16.33 -55.65 13.86
CA ILE A 226 15.55 -56.87 14.12
C ILE A 226 16.47 -58.07 14.37
N SER A 227 17.66 -58.08 13.77
CA SER A 227 18.69 -59.09 14.02
C SER A 227 19.19 -59.14 15.47
N GLN A 228 19.13 -58.03 16.21
CA GLN A 228 19.54 -57.95 17.61
C GLN A 228 18.44 -58.44 18.57
N LEU A 229 17.19 -58.51 18.11
CA LEU A 229 16.05 -58.96 18.92
C LEU A 229 15.94 -60.48 19.02
N ASN A 230 16.56 -61.22 18.09
CA ASN A 230 16.50 -62.69 18.03
C ASN A 230 17.54 -63.40 18.93
N VAL A 231 18.39 -62.65 19.66
CA VAL A 231 19.29 -63.22 20.66
C VAL A 231 18.50 -63.32 21.98
N LYS A 232 18.07 -64.53 22.34
CA LYS A 232 17.36 -64.82 23.60
C LYS A 232 18.04 -64.13 24.79
N THR A 233 17.22 -63.45 25.60
CA THR A 233 17.47 -62.73 26.87
C THR A 233 18.07 -61.33 26.78
N LEU A 234 17.20 -60.32 26.62
CA LEU A 234 17.24 -59.14 27.48
C LEU A 234 15.91 -59.10 28.23
N SER A 235 15.97 -59.38 29.53
CA SER A 235 14.89 -59.08 30.47
C SER A 235 14.62 -57.58 30.40
N ILE A 236 13.49 -57.23 29.79
CA ILE A 236 12.91 -55.89 29.84
C ILE A 236 12.27 -55.81 31.23
N ASP A 237 13.07 -55.39 32.20
CA ASP A 237 12.71 -54.80 33.50
C ASP A 237 14.04 -54.67 34.26
N ASN A 238 14.72 -53.54 34.08
CA ASN A 238 15.68 -53.02 35.05
C ASN A 238 15.85 -51.52 34.78
N ASP A 239 15.17 -50.73 35.60
CA ASP A 239 15.45 -49.33 35.91
C ASP A 239 16.76 -49.22 36.71
N ASP A 240 17.89 -49.71 36.17
CA ASP A 240 19.19 -49.54 36.82
C ASP A 240 20.19 -48.94 35.83
N GLU A 241 20.38 -47.62 35.98
CA GLU A 241 21.60 -46.95 35.55
C GLU A 241 22.79 -47.70 36.16
N ASN A 242 23.86 -47.87 35.37
CA ASN A 242 25.15 -48.47 35.72
C ASN A 242 25.26 -49.99 35.50
N GLN A 243 25.69 -50.39 34.30
CA GLN A 243 27.04 -50.96 34.10
C GLN A 243 27.41 -51.12 32.61
N PRO A 244 28.71 -51.19 32.27
CA PRO A 244 29.27 -50.49 31.12
C PRO A 244 29.25 -51.34 29.85
N VAL A 245 28.59 -50.80 28.82
CA VAL A 245 28.90 -51.14 27.43
C VAL A 245 29.85 -50.06 26.94
N ASP A 246 30.95 -50.47 26.31
CA ASP A 246 32.03 -49.63 25.81
C ASP A 246 31.61 -48.21 25.42
N ASN A 247 32.32 -47.25 26.02
CA ASN A 247 32.22 -45.82 25.80
C ASN A 247 32.28 -45.48 24.31
N SER A 248 31.11 -45.29 23.71
CA SER A 248 30.90 -44.29 22.68
C SER A 248 29.49 -43.74 22.88
N ASP A 249 29.42 -42.54 23.44
CA ASP A 249 28.25 -41.68 23.52
C ASP A 249 27.77 -41.27 22.11
N ASP A 250 27.45 -42.24 21.26
CA ASP A 250 26.72 -42.03 20.02
C ASP A 250 25.27 -42.48 20.32
N GLU A 251 24.46 -41.56 20.85
CA GLU A 251 23.02 -41.62 20.58
C GLU A 251 22.88 -41.89 19.08
N ARG A 252 22.44 -43.09 18.70
CA ARG A 252 22.29 -43.45 17.28
C ARG A 252 21.46 -42.35 16.61
N LEU A 253 22.12 -41.54 15.78
CA LEU A 253 21.51 -40.43 15.07
C LEU A 253 20.18 -40.90 14.43
N PRO A 254 19.11 -40.10 14.54
CA PRO A 254 17.85 -40.39 13.88
C PRO A 254 18.05 -40.81 12.42
N ARG A 255 17.40 -41.89 11.98
CA ARG A 255 17.39 -42.21 10.54
C ARG A 255 16.30 -41.40 9.87
N GLN A 256 16.65 -40.75 8.78
CA GLN A 256 15.75 -39.87 8.05
C GLN A 256 15.59 -40.35 6.62
N PRO A 257 14.36 -40.49 6.11
CA PRO A 257 14.13 -40.79 4.71
C PRO A 257 14.88 -39.79 3.82
N GLY A 258 15.56 -40.28 2.79
CA GLY A 258 16.30 -39.45 1.84
C GLY A 258 17.62 -38.84 2.34
N ILE A 259 18.02 -39.07 3.61
CA ILE A 259 19.29 -38.58 4.17
C ILE A 259 20.15 -39.77 4.63
N ALA A 260 21.12 -40.14 3.81
CA ALA A 260 22.10 -41.19 4.08
C ALA A 260 23.19 -40.74 5.05
N ASN A 261 23.61 -39.48 5.01
CA ASN A 261 24.51 -38.85 5.96
C ASN A 261 24.42 -37.33 5.83
N SER A 262 24.90 -36.59 6.83
CA SER A 262 25.00 -35.13 6.85
C SER A 262 26.37 -34.69 7.37
N GLU A 263 26.73 -33.42 7.14
CA GLU A 263 27.94 -32.82 7.73
C GLU A 263 27.63 -31.89 8.90
N LYS A 264 26.58 -31.08 8.77
CA LYS A 264 26.08 -30.24 9.86
C LYS A 264 24.57 -30.35 9.96
N ILE A 265 24.10 -30.31 11.20
CA ILE A 265 22.69 -30.23 11.59
C ILE A 265 22.56 -28.90 12.32
N LEU A 266 21.66 -28.05 11.85
CA LEU A 266 21.41 -26.71 12.38
C LEU A 266 19.91 -26.56 12.66
N SER A 267 19.53 -25.70 13.60
CA SER A 267 18.15 -25.21 13.64
C SER A 267 17.86 -24.29 12.45
N LEU A 268 16.59 -24.06 12.14
CA LEU A 268 16.21 -23.11 11.10
C LEU A 268 16.68 -21.68 11.44
N GLU A 269 16.61 -21.29 12.72
CA GLU A 269 17.09 -19.99 13.19
C GLU A 269 18.61 -19.85 13.03
N GLU A 270 19.38 -20.87 13.42
CA GLU A 270 20.84 -20.90 13.23
C GLU A 270 21.25 -20.81 11.74
N TRP A 271 20.45 -21.38 10.84
CA TRP A 271 20.72 -21.33 9.40
C TRP A 271 20.38 -19.99 8.75
N ASN A 272 19.32 -19.33 9.22
CA ASN A 272 18.79 -18.09 8.65
C ASN A 272 19.51 -16.82 9.11
N GLU A 273 20.40 -16.92 10.09
CA GLU A 273 21.01 -15.76 10.78
C GLU A 273 19.99 -15.03 11.67
N GLU A 274 20.46 -14.57 12.83
CA GLU A 274 19.60 -14.05 13.90
C GLU A 274 18.85 -12.78 13.46
N GLU A 275 19.50 -11.92 12.68
CA GLU A 275 18.92 -10.67 12.16
C GLU A 275 17.74 -10.92 11.21
N LEU A 276 17.81 -11.93 10.34
CA LEU A 276 16.75 -12.25 9.39
C LEU A 276 15.50 -12.76 10.10
N CYS A 277 15.69 -13.64 11.08
CA CYS A 277 14.62 -14.17 11.92
C CYS A 277 13.93 -13.04 12.73
N ARG A 278 14.72 -12.11 13.28
CA ARG A 278 14.20 -10.91 13.96
C ARG A 278 13.41 -10.01 13.01
N LEU A 279 13.94 -9.76 11.82
CA LEU A 279 13.27 -8.92 10.82
C LEU A 279 11.87 -9.45 10.50
N ILE A 280 11.73 -10.76 10.26
CA ILE A 280 10.43 -11.36 9.95
C ILE A 280 9.43 -11.16 11.09
N LYS A 281 9.85 -11.38 12.34
CA LYS A 281 9.01 -11.08 13.52
C LYS A 281 8.63 -9.60 13.56
N TRP A 282 9.60 -8.69 13.39
CA TRP A 282 9.36 -7.25 13.44
C TRP A 282 8.43 -6.75 12.34
N ILE A 283 8.48 -7.32 11.14
CA ILE A 283 7.54 -6.97 10.06
C ILE A 283 6.09 -7.25 10.52
N GLU A 284 5.86 -8.35 11.22
CA GLU A 284 4.55 -8.69 11.81
C GLU A 284 4.22 -7.79 13.01
N ASP A 285 5.08 -7.80 14.04
CA ASP A 285 4.85 -7.16 15.34
C ASP A 285 4.67 -5.64 15.23
N PHE A 286 5.41 -5.01 14.31
CA PHE A 286 5.41 -3.56 14.14
C PHE A 286 4.71 -3.08 12.86
N HIS A 287 4.09 -3.99 12.10
CA HIS A 287 3.35 -3.64 10.89
C HIS A 287 4.19 -2.83 9.88
N LEU A 288 5.42 -3.29 9.60
CA LEU A 288 6.41 -2.50 8.84
C LEU A 288 6.07 -2.30 7.35
N LEU A 289 5.09 -3.03 6.80
CA LEU A 289 4.63 -2.87 5.41
C LEU A 289 3.39 -1.98 5.30
N GLN A 290 2.83 -1.57 6.44
CA GLN A 290 1.69 -0.68 6.53
C GLN A 290 2.19 0.77 6.52
N GLY A 291 1.45 1.61 5.82
CA GLY A 291 1.64 3.04 5.76
C GLY A 291 1.10 3.69 7.01
N ILE A 292 1.53 4.92 7.24
CA ILE A 292 1.10 5.73 8.36
C ILE A 292 -0.14 6.52 7.94
N VAL A 293 -1.21 6.40 8.74
CA VAL A 293 -2.45 7.14 8.59
C VAL A 293 -2.54 8.25 9.64
N ILE A 294 -2.79 9.48 9.21
CA ILE A 294 -3.17 10.60 10.10
C ILE A 294 -4.65 10.89 9.86
N ASN A 295 -5.49 10.66 10.87
CA ASN A 295 -6.92 10.89 10.74
C ASN A 295 -7.33 12.33 11.08
N GLU A 296 -8.61 12.67 10.87
CA GLU A 296 -9.16 14.01 11.16
C GLU A 296 -9.06 14.43 12.64
N LEU A 297 -8.97 13.46 13.55
CA LEU A 297 -8.74 13.70 14.98
C LEU A 297 -7.24 13.84 15.30
N HIS A 298 -6.39 13.93 14.28
CA HIS A 298 -4.93 14.01 14.39
C HIS A 298 -4.29 12.83 15.11
N LYS A 299 -4.96 11.67 15.14
CA LYS A 299 -4.38 10.43 15.65
C LYS A 299 -3.62 9.75 14.53
N ILE A 300 -2.43 9.27 14.87
CA ILE A 300 -1.57 8.51 13.99
C ILE A 300 -1.77 7.03 14.27
N GLY A 301 -1.87 6.23 13.21
CA GLY A 301 -1.93 4.78 13.31
C GLY A 301 -1.46 4.12 12.03
N SER A 302 -1.31 2.80 12.06
CA SER A 302 -1.00 2.02 10.86
C SER A 302 -2.23 1.92 9.94
N SER A 303 -1.98 1.86 8.64
CA SER A 303 -3.01 1.62 7.64
C SER A 303 -3.64 0.25 7.80
N LYS A 304 -4.89 0.12 7.33
CA LYS A 304 -5.61 -1.16 7.37
C LYS A 304 -5.06 -2.16 6.35
N LYS A 305 -4.54 -1.65 5.24
CA LYS A 305 -3.97 -2.44 4.16
C LYS A 305 -2.47 -2.23 4.06
N ILE A 306 -1.80 -3.26 3.55
CA ILE A 306 -0.40 -3.20 3.14
C ILE A 306 -0.23 -2.16 2.03
N SER A 307 0.78 -1.32 2.17
CA SER A 307 0.95 -0.10 1.39
C SER A 307 2.04 -0.22 0.35
N ILE A 308 2.95 -1.16 0.58
CA ILE A 308 4.13 -1.39 -0.25
C ILE A 308 4.39 -2.89 -0.43
N ASN A 309 4.96 -3.21 -1.57
CA ASN A 309 5.66 -4.46 -1.82
C ASN A 309 7.17 -4.17 -1.87
N LEU A 310 7.97 -5.11 -1.37
CA LEU A 310 9.42 -5.00 -1.35
C LEU A 310 10.05 -5.83 -2.46
N THR A 311 11.06 -5.28 -3.15
CA THR A 311 11.85 -5.99 -4.17
C THR A 311 13.22 -6.41 -3.68
N GLU A 312 13.59 -6.02 -2.46
CA GLU A 312 14.80 -6.48 -1.77
C GLU A 312 14.49 -6.65 -0.27
N ILE A 313 15.26 -7.50 0.42
CA ILE A 313 15.15 -7.68 1.87
C ILE A 313 15.66 -6.40 2.58
N PRO A 314 14.90 -5.83 3.53
CA PRO A 314 15.37 -4.70 4.33
C PRO A 314 16.68 -4.99 5.06
N ILE A 315 17.55 -3.98 5.15
CA ILE A 315 18.84 -4.11 5.84
C ILE A 315 18.63 -3.85 7.33
N VAL A 316 19.15 -4.73 8.17
CA VAL A 316 19.11 -4.60 9.64
C VAL A 316 20.51 -4.35 10.18
N ASN A 317 20.69 -3.21 10.85
CA ASN A 317 21.93 -2.84 11.51
C ASN A 317 21.77 -2.90 13.03
N LYS A 318 22.67 -3.60 13.73
CA LYS A 318 22.78 -3.50 15.18
C LYS A 318 23.47 -2.19 15.55
N ILE A 319 22.81 -1.39 16.39
CA ILE A 319 23.33 -0.12 16.89
C ILE A 319 23.28 -0.12 18.42
N ASN A 320 24.13 0.68 19.04
CA ASN A 320 24.10 0.84 20.49
C ASN A 320 24.37 2.30 20.82
N ASN A 321 23.31 3.10 20.71
CA ASN A 321 23.39 4.53 20.88
C ASN A 321 22.29 4.99 21.82
N SER A 322 22.68 5.62 22.92
CA SER A 322 21.76 6.17 23.90
C SER A 322 21.99 7.66 24.05
N TYR A 323 20.92 8.43 23.93
CA TYR A 323 20.94 9.89 24.03
C TYR A 323 19.61 10.39 24.55
N PHE A 324 19.58 11.67 24.88
CA PHE A 324 18.32 12.38 25.06
C PHE A 324 18.23 13.50 24.04
N GLU A 325 17.00 13.79 23.66
CA GLU A 325 16.61 14.73 22.63
C GLU A 325 15.61 15.71 23.23
N ILE A 326 15.86 17.00 23.04
CA ILE A 326 14.92 18.06 23.39
C ILE A 326 14.42 18.65 22.08
N THR A 327 13.12 18.65 21.86
CA THR A 327 12.46 19.23 20.69
C THR A 327 11.45 20.28 21.08
N ASN A 328 11.45 21.35 20.31
CA ASN A 328 10.50 22.45 20.43
C ASN A 328 9.68 22.50 19.14
N PRO A 329 8.46 21.95 19.13
CA PRO A 329 7.64 21.92 17.93
C PRO A 329 7.23 23.34 17.53
N THR A 330 7.42 23.67 16.26
CA THR A 330 7.03 24.95 15.67
C THR A 330 5.58 24.94 15.16
N THR A 331 5.05 23.76 14.87
CA THR A 331 3.66 23.55 14.42
C THR A 331 2.99 22.41 15.19
N ARG A 332 1.65 22.41 15.25
CA ARG A 332 0.90 21.29 15.85
C ARG A 332 1.12 19.99 15.09
N LEU A 333 1.27 20.02 13.76
CA LEU A 333 1.64 18.83 12.97
C LEU A 333 2.95 18.24 13.48
N GLU A 334 3.96 19.09 13.67
CA GLU A 334 5.26 18.68 14.21
C GLU A 334 5.13 18.10 15.62
N GLU A 335 4.32 18.69 16.50
CA GLU A 335 4.02 18.15 17.83
C GLU A 335 3.39 16.74 17.75
N ILE A 336 2.41 16.54 16.86
CA ILE A 336 1.75 15.25 16.65
C ILE A 336 2.76 14.21 16.12
N LEU A 337 3.60 14.58 15.15
CA LEU A 337 4.62 13.69 14.59
C LEU A 337 5.63 13.26 15.65
N ILE A 338 6.19 14.21 16.41
CA ILE A 338 7.16 13.95 17.48
C ILE A 338 6.54 13.07 18.58
N SER A 339 5.28 13.34 18.95
CA SER A 339 4.55 12.53 19.94
C SER A 339 4.38 11.08 19.51
N ASN A 340 4.44 10.79 18.20
CA ASN A 340 4.36 9.45 17.62
C ASN A 340 5.72 8.93 17.10
N ASN A 341 6.84 9.48 17.58
CA ASN A 341 8.19 9.08 17.19
C ASN A 341 8.52 9.28 15.70
N ILE A 342 7.75 10.10 14.97
CA ILE A 342 8.01 10.41 13.57
C ILE A 342 8.88 11.67 13.49
N CYS A 343 9.98 11.59 12.75
CA CYS A 343 10.83 12.73 12.46
C CYS A 343 10.07 13.75 11.61
N SER A 344 9.93 14.97 12.14
CA SER A 344 9.37 16.10 11.43
C SER A 344 10.35 16.54 10.33
N ASN A 345 9.98 16.31 9.08
CA ASN A 345 10.68 16.84 7.92
C ASN A 345 9.88 18.04 7.38
N LYS A 346 10.55 19.17 7.12
CA LYS A 346 9.91 20.44 6.66
C LYS A 346 9.04 20.28 5.40
N ASN A 347 9.22 19.20 4.64
CA ASN A 347 8.47 18.96 3.40
C ASN A 347 7.18 18.15 3.60
N ILE A 348 6.89 17.59 4.78
CA ILE A 348 5.70 16.73 4.97
C ILE A 348 4.42 17.51 4.68
N GLU A 349 4.35 18.79 5.04
CA GLU A 349 3.20 19.68 4.79
C GLU A 349 2.84 19.80 3.30
N SER A 350 3.79 19.53 2.39
CA SER A 350 3.55 19.55 0.95
C SER A 350 2.95 18.26 0.40
N PHE A 351 2.90 17.18 1.21
CA PHE A 351 2.39 15.91 0.73
C PHE A 351 0.87 15.95 0.55
N PRO A 352 0.36 15.34 -0.54
CA PRO A 352 -1.05 15.41 -0.84
C PRO A 352 -1.88 14.58 0.15
N PHE A 353 -3.12 15.00 0.35
CA PHE A 353 -4.13 14.30 1.16
C PHE A 353 -3.83 14.20 2.67
N LEU A 354 -2.89 14.99 3.19
CA LEU A 354 -2.68 15.11 4.65
C LEU A 354 -3.79 15.94 5.31
N PHE A 355 -4.29 15.44 6.44
CA PHE A 355 -5.30 16.09 7.27
C PHE A 355 -4.68 17.00 8.32
N VAL A 356 -3.96 18.04 7.92
CA VAL A 356 -3.65 19.13 8.85
C VAL A 356 -3.85 20.47 8.15
N LYS A 357 -4.76 21.29 8.67
CA LYS A 357 -4.90 22.68 8.24
C LYS A 357 -3.85 23.52 8.99
N PRO A 358 -3.11 24.40 8.29
CA PRO A 358 -2.05 25.20 8.90
C PRO A 358 -2.54 26.23 9.93
N ASP A 359 -3.82 26.63 9.91
CA ASP A 359 -4.30 27.82 10.63
C ASP A 359 -4.91 27.55 12.02
N ASP A 360 -5.08 26.31 12.47
CA ASP A 360 -6.05 26.06 13.55
C ASP A 360 -5.56 26.23 15.00
N PHE A 361 -4.27 26.46 15.35
CA PHE A 361 -3.89 26.44 16.78
C PHE A 361 -2.77 27.42 17.21
N ASN A 362 -3.10 28.24 18.20
CA ASN A 362 -2.23 29.19 18.88
C ASN A 362 -1.50 28.52 20.07
N ASN A 363 -0.24 28.89 20.26
CA ASN A 363 0.80 28.18 21.03
C ASN A 363 0.61 28.18 22.56
N GLU A 364 0.57 27.00 23.16
CA GLU A 364 1.34 26.72 24.38
C GLU A 364 2.59 25.94 23.93
N SER A 365 3.77 26.53 24.05
CA SER A 365 5.04 25.91 23.64
C SER A 365 5.41 24.77 24.61
N ASN A 366 4.93 23.57 24.30
CA ASN A 366 5.31 22.37 25.03
C ASN A 366 6.62 21.83 24.47
N ILE A 367 7.66 21.84 25.32
CA ILE A 367 8.94 21.24 24.96
C ILE A 367 8.89 19.76 25.29
N ASN A 368 9.27 18.94 24.31
CA ASN A 368 9.31 17.49 24.46
C ASN A 368 10.75 17.07 24.78
N LEU A 369 10.94 16.39 25.92
CA LEU A 369 12.17 15.66 26.23
C LEU A 369 11.95 14.18 25.96
N VAL A 370 12.77 13.58 25.11
CA VAL A 370 12.74 12.15 24.82
C VAL A 370 14.11 11.54 25.08
N VAL A 371 14.17 10.55 25.96
CA VAL A 371 15.35 9.69 26.12
C VAL A 371 15.19 8.50 25.19
N LYS A 372 16.17 8.24 24.32
CA LYS A 372 16.17 7.13 23.36
C LYS A 372 17.36 6.22 23.59
N CYS A 373 17.10 4.92 23.59
CA CYS A 373 18.11 3.86 23.60
C CYS A 373 17.94 3.00 22.36
N GLU A 374 18.73 3.28 21.32
CA GLU A 374 18.67 2.60 20.03
C GLU A 374 19.41 1.26 20.08
N LYS A 375 18.77 0.20 19.54
CA LYS A 375 19.32 -1.17 19.45
C LYS A 375 19.44 -1.68 18.04
N TYR A 376 18.45 -1.38 17.20
CA TYR A 376 18.45 -1.78 15.80
C TYR A 376 17.97 -0.64 14.91
N GLU A 377 18.48 -0.64 13.68
CA GLU A 377 18.05 0.25 12.60
C GLU A 377 17.70 -0.63 11.40
N ILE A 378 16.47 -0.47 10.90
CA ILE A 378 15.98 -1.10 9.68
C ILE A 378 15.97 -0.04 8.59
N LEU A 379 16.60 -0.36 7.46
CA LEU A 379 16.69 0.52 6.30
C LEU A 379 15.96 -0.12 5.11
N ILE A 380 15.04 0.63 4.53
CA ILE A 380 14.30 0.28 3.34
C ILE A 380 14.68 1.28 2.25
N ASN A 381 15.30 0.80 1.17
CA ASN A 381 15.64 1.67 0.05
C ASN A 381 14.36 2.05 -0.72
N LYS A 382 14.19 3.34 -1.01
CA LYS A 382 13.09 3.86 -1.83
C LYS A 382 12.97 3.17 -3.18
N ASP A 383 14.09 2.86 -3.83
CA ASP A 383 14.11 2.22 -5.15
C ASP A 383 13.66 0.75 -5.09
N ASN A 384 13.63 0.16 -3.90
CA ASN A 384 13.25 -1.22 -3.66
C ASN A 384 11.78 -1.37 -3.20
N ILE A 385 11.00 -0.31 -3.37
CA ILE A 385 9.58 -0.26 -3.00
C ILE A 385 8.73 -0.18 -4.27
N LYS A 386 7.68 -0.99 -4.32
CA LYS A 386 6.64 -0.91 -5.36
C LYS A 386 5.24 -0.79 -4.73
N PRO A 387 4.32 -0.04 -5.35
CA PRO A 387 2.93 -0.05 -4.93
C PRO A 387 2.29 -1.44 -5.19
N PRO A 388 1.53 -2.00 -4.22
CA PRO A 388 0.78 -3.24 -4.43
C PRO A 388 -0.23 -3.09 -5.57
N GLU A 389 -0.55 -4.18 -6.27
CA GLU A 389 -1.52 -4.16 -7.38
C GLU A 389 -2.89 -3.63 -6.93
N GLY A 390 -3.35 -4.04 -5.73
CA GLY A 390 -4.60 -3.54 -5.16
C GLY A 390 -4.62 -2.02 -4.94
N PHE A 391 -3.48 -1.43 -4.55
CA PHE A 391 -3.36 0.03 -4.38
C PHE A 391 -3.43 0.73 -5.74
N ASN A 392 -2.69 0.24 -6.73
CA ASN A 392 -2.73 0.80 -8.10
C ASN A 392 -4.15 0.74 -8.70
N ASN A 393 -4.84 -0.38 -8.54
CA ASN A 393 -6.21 -0.54 -9.03
C ASN A 393 -7.18 0.41 -8.30
N ALA A 394 -7.04 0.57 -6.98
CA ALA A 394 -7.86 1.49 -6.21
C ALA A 394 -7.65 2.95 -6.66
N ILE A 395 -6.42 3.36 -6.96
CA ILE A 395 -6.12 4.69 -7.52
C ILE A 395 -6.77 4.88 -8.89
N GLU A 396 -6.65 3.90 -9.80
CA GLU A 396 -7.27 3.99 -11.13
C GLU A 396 -8.81 4.05 -11.06
N GLU A 397 -9.43 3.30 -10.16
CA GLU A 397 -10.88 3.37 -9.93
C GLU A 397 -11.29 4.72 -9.32
N ALA A 398 -10.54 5.23 -8.34
CA ALA A 398 -10.77 6.55 -7.76
C ALA A 398 -10.67 7.66 -8.83
N LEU A 399 -9.70 7.56 -9.75
CA LEU A 399 -9.54 8.48 -10.87
C LEU A 399 -10.69 8.40 -11.87
N LYS A 400 -11.40 7.28 -12.02
CA LYS A 400 -12.60 7.18 -12.87
C LYS A 400 -13.86 7.78 -12.23
N SER A 401 -13.85 8.02 -10.92
CA SER A 401 -14.99 8.60 -10.20
C SER A 401 -15.30 10.03 -10.62
N MET A 402 -16.56 10.45 -10.49
CA MET A 402 -16.98 11.85 -10.62
C MET A 402 -16.54 12.72 -9.44
N LYS A 403 -16.23 12.11 -8.29
CA LYS A 403 -15.70 12.78 -7.09
C LYS A 403 -14.27 12.29 -6.80
N PRO A 404 -13.32 12.46 -7.74
CA PRO A 404 -12.02 11.79 -7.68
C PRO A 404 -11.20 12.20 -6.47
N PHE A 405 -11.30 13.46 -6.01
CA PHE A 405 -10.56 13.93 -4.84
C PHE A 405 -10.95 13.16 -3.57
N ASN A 406 -12.25 12.99 -3.32
CA ASN A 406 -12.76 12.28 -2.16
C ASN A 406 -12.44 10.77 -2.23
N GLU A 407 -12.57 10.17 -3.42
CA GLU A 407 -12.19 8.76 -3.60
C GLU A 407 -10.69 8.53 -3.41
N LEU A 408 -9.82 9.38 -3.98
CA LEU A 408 -8.37 9.28 -3.78
C LEU A 408 -8.03 9.44 -2.29
N LYS A 409 -8.62 10.42 -1.62
CA LYS A 409 -8.47 10.62 -0.19
C LYS A 409 -8.86 9.37 0.61
N ASN A 410 -9.96 8.71 0.26
CA ASN A 410 -10.36 7.44 0.89
C ASN A 410 -9.34 6.33 0.65
N VAL A 411 -8.78 6.23 -0.56
CA VAL A 411 -7.72 5.26 -0.88
C VAL A 411 -6.49 5.51 -0.02
N PHE A 412 -6.01 6.75 0.07
CA PHE A 412 -4.87 7.10 0.95
C PHE A 412 -5.20 6.91 2.45
N ASN A 413 -6.45 7.01 2.88
CA ASN A 413 -6.83 6.69 4.26
C ASN A 413 -6.82 5.19 4.57
N GLU A 414 -7.08 4.36 3.56
CA GLU A 414 -7.09 2.91 3.72
C GLU A 414 -5.67 2.31 3.66
N TYR A 415 -4.85 2.84 2.75
CA TYR A 415 -3.47 2.40 2.50
C TYR A 415 -2.42 3.22 3.25
N GLY A 416 -2.71 4.39 3.81
CA GLY A 416 -1.71 5.27 4.43
C GLY A 416 -1.37 6.49 3.56
N GLN A 417 -0.97 7.59 4.19
CA GLN A 417 -0.49 8.77 3.47
C GLN A 417 1.04 8.81 3.42
N LEU A 418 1.70 8.31 4.47
CA LEU A 418 3.15 8.37 4.64
C LEU A 418 3.74 6.96 4.76
N PHE A 419 5.02 6.82 4.44
CA PHE A 419 5.77 5.60 4.66
C PHE A 419 7.20 5.91 5.14
N PRO A 420 7.69 5.27 6.21
CA PRO A 420 9.05 5.46 6.70
C PRO A 420 10.06 4.59 5.95
N LEU A 421 11.17 5.18 5.49
CA LEU A 421 12.27 4.40 4.89
C LEU A 421 13.31 3.97 5.93
N LYS A 422 13.30 4.60 7.10
CA LYS A 422 14.25 4.34 8.16
C LYS A 422 13.51 4.16 9.49
N ILE A 423 13.71 3.01 10.13
CA ILE A 423 12.97 2.63 11.33
C ILE A 423 13.99 2.23 12.40
N LYS A 424 13.91 2.85 13.59
CA LYS A 424 14.77 2.49 14.72
C LYS A 424 13.96 1.80 15.79
N LEU A 425 14.51 0.69 16.26
CA LEU A 425 13.95 -0.11 17.34
C LEU A 425 14.82 0.03 18.59
N GLY A 426 14.17 0.06 19.74
CA GLY A 426 14.84 0.20 21.02
C GLY A 426 13.86 0.46 22.15
N LYS A 427 14.22 1.37 23.06
CA LYS A 427 13.32 1.91 24.09
C LYS A 427 13.34 3.43 24.13
N SER A 428 12.18 4.04 24.33
CA SER A 428 12.01 5.48 24.44
C SER A 428 11.23 5.88 25.69
N PHE A 429 11.60 7.01 26.27
CA PHE A 429 10.95 7.57 27.46
C PHE A 429 10.70 9.06 27.24
N LYS A 430 9.45 9.49 27.35
CA LYS A 430 9.03 10.85 27.03
C LYS A 430 8.66 11.63 28.29
N SER A 431 8.95 12.91 28.31
CA SER A 431 8.44 13.84 29.30
C SER A 431 8.06 15.15 28.62
N GLN A 432 6.89 15.68 28.96
CA GLN A 432 6.39 16.94 28.41
C GLN A 432 6.63 18.05 29.44
N ILE A 433 7.25 19.14 28.99
CA ILE A 433 7.59 20.28 29.82
C ILE A 433 6.73 21.46 29.36
N ALA A 434 5.75 21.83 30.18
CA ALA A 434 5.02 23.08 30.01
C ALA A 434 5.97 24.24 30.32
N THR A 435 6.41 24.99 29.30
CA THR A 435 7.35 26.09 29.52
C THR A 435 6.63 27.43 29.72
N THR A 436 7.23 28.27 30.58
CA THR A 436 6.79 29.66 30.77
C THR A 436 7.86 30.70 30.42
N THR A 437 9.06 30.38 29.92
CA THR A 437 10.08 31.35 29.37
C THR A 437 11.51 30.80 29.17
N LEU A 438 11.80 29.52 29.46
CA LEU A 438 13.18 29.05 29.71
C LEU A 438 14.10 28.82 28.50
N PHE A 439 13.60 28.92 27.27
CA PHE A 439 14.40 28.60 26.08
C PHE A 439 14.27 29.67 25.00
N ASP A 440 15.39 30.06 24.41
CA ASP A 440 15.46 30.80 23.13
C ASP A 440 14.92 29.93 21.98
N ASP A 441 14.66 30.50 20.80
CA ASP A 441 14.21 29.74 19.62
C ASP A 441 15.24 28.66 19.22
N PHE A 442 14.93 27.38 19.46
CA PHE A 442 15.67 26.21 18.97
C PHE A 442 14.70 25.19 18.36
N GLU A 443 15.15 24.38 17.39
CA GLU A 443 14.33 23.31 16.79
C GLU A 443 14.55 21.96 17.53
N LYS A 444 15.82 21.52 17.65
CA LYS A 444 16.19 20.22 18.22
C LYS A 444 17.60 20.23 18.81
N ILE A 445 17.75 19.62 20.00
CA ILE A 445 19.04 19.43 20.67
C ILE A 445 19.23 17.95 20.98
N LYS A 446 20.34 17.35 20.52
CA LYS A 446 20.70 15.95 20.79
C LYS A 446 21.96 15.88 21.64
N LEU A 447 21.87 15.24 22.80
CA LEU A 447 22.98 15.14 23.75
C LEU A 447 23.26 13.69 24.12
N LYS A 448 24.53 13.29 24.00
CA LYS A 448 24.98 11.92 24.29
C LYS A 448 24.89 11.65 25.79
N LEU A 449 24.37 10.50 26.18
CA LEU A 449 24.39 10.05 27.58
C LEU A 449 25.86 9.83 28.02
N PRO A 450 26.21 10.36 29.21
CA PRO A 450 26.06 9.56 30.43
C PRO A 450 24.98 10.08 31.38
N ILE A 451 24.48 9.17 32.23
CA ILE A 451 23.38 9.37 33.22
C ILE A 451 23.53 10.63 34.09
N LYS A 452 24.77 11.00 34.49
CA LYS A 452 25.02 12.21 35.30
C LYS A 452 24.53 13.50 34.64
N SER A 453 24.54 13.54 33.31
CA SER A 453 24.01 14.70 32.58
C SER A 453 22.49 14.76 32.70
N LEU A 454 21.81 13.61 32.59
CA LEU A 454 20.35 13.52 32.66
C LEU A 454 19.84 14.02 34.03
N GLU A 455 20.44 13.60 35.13
CA GLU A 455 20.09 14.07 36.49
C GLU A 455 20.16 15.60 36.66
N ASN A 456 21.15 16.24 36.01
CA ASN A 456 21.26 17.70 36.05
C ASN A 456 20.19 18.37 35.19
N TYR A 457 19.90 17.84 34.00
CA TYR A 457 18.84 18.37 33.13
C TYR A 457 17.45 18.18 33.73
N SER A 458 17.14 17.00 34.27
CA SER A 458 15.86 16.72 34.93
C SER A 458 15.58 17.71 36.07
N LYS A 459 16.60 17.99 36.90
CA LYS A 459 16.50 18.99 37.98
C LYS A 459 16.31 20.41 37.46
N ASN A 460 17.05 20.82 36.43
CA ASN A 460 16.96 22.17 35.86
C ASN A 460 15.63 22.40 35.14
N LEU A 461 15.07 21.36 34.52
CA LEU A 461 13.82 21.40 33.77
C LEU A 461 12.59 21.01 34.63
N ASN A 462 12.79 20.77 35.92
CA ASN A 462 11.77 20.35 36.88
C ASN A 462 10.95 19.13 36.43
N ILE A 463 11.64 18.14 35.84
CA ILE A 463 11.03 16.90 35.34
C ILE A 463 10.86 15.94 36.51
N SER A 464 9.62 15.58 36.79
CA SER A 464 9.26 14.70 37.91
C SER A 464 9.03 13.24 37.48
N TYR A 465 8.73 13.01 36.21
CA TYR A 465 8.50 11.68 35.65
C TYR A 465 8.75 11.63 34.15
N PHE A 466 8.92 10.41 33.67
CA PHE A 466 8.90 10.03 32.26
C PHE A 466 7.73 9.06 32.02
N VAL A 467 7.33 8.94 30.76
CA VAL A 467 6.24 8.08 30.30
C VAL A 467 6.80 7.13 29.25
N THR A 468 6.50 5.83 29.37
CA THR A 468 6.80 4.84 28.33
C THR A 468 5.85 4.99 27.14
N GLN A 469 6.12 4.30 26.04
CA GLN A 469 5.20 4.26 24.91
C GLN A 469 3.81 3.70 25.30
N ASP A 470 3.77 2.74 26.23
CA ASP A 470 2.52 2.16 26.77
C ASP A 470 1.79 3.06 27.79
N GLY A 471 2.31 4.25 28.09
CA GLY A 471 1.70 5.19 29.03
C GLY A 471 2.07 4.98 30.51
N ASN A 472 3.00 4.07 30.81
CA ASN A 472 3.44 3.83 32.19
C ASN A 472 4.33 4.97 32.69
N ILE A 473 4.02 5.47 33.89
CA ILE A 473 4.77 6.56 34.53
C ILE A 473 5.98 5.98 35.26
N ILE A 474 7.17 6.49 34.93
CA ILE A 474 8.46 6.05 35.46
C ILE A 474 9.16 7.23 36.13
N LYS A 475 9.72 6.98 37.32
CA LYS A 475 10.56 7.96 38.03
C LYS A 475 12.00 7.91 37.51
N GLU A 476 12.73 9.00 37.70
CA GLU A 476 14.11 9.13 37.21
C GLU A 476 15.05 7.99 37.65
N ASP A 477 15.00 7.58 38.92
CA ASP A 477 15.86 6.50 39.45
C ASP A 477 15.59 5.15 38.76
N ASP A 478 14.32 4.87 38.44
CA ASP A 478 13.90 3.66 37.75
C ASP A 478 14.32 3.69 36.27
N LEU A 479 14.24 4.86 35.63
CA LEU A 479 14.73 5.07 34.26
C LEU A 479 16.23 4.77 34.15
N VAL A 480 17.04 5.24 35.10
CA VAL A 480 18.48 4.93 35.14
C VAL A 480 18.74 3.43 35.26
N LYS A 481 17.91 2.72 36.05
CA LYS A 481 18.00 1.26 36.20
C LYS A 481 17.64 0.54 34.90
N MET A 482 16.55 0.94 34.24
CA MET A 482 16.11 0.36 32.96
C MET A 482 17.14 0.58 31.85
N ILE A 483 17.70 1.79 31.72
CA ILE A 483 18.76 2.08 30.73
C ILE A 483 20.00 1.21 30.97
N LYS A 484 20.37 0.96 32.24
CA LYS A 484 21.49 0.06 32.56
C LYS A 484 21.18 -1.39 32.17
N ASN A 485 19.99 -1.87 32.50
CA ASN A 485 19.55 -3.24 32.18
C ASN A 485 19.54 -3.48 30.67
N LEU A 486 19.03 -2.52 29.88
CA LEU A 486 19.04 -2.58 28.42
C LEU A 486 20.45 -2.63 27.81
N ASN A 487 21.46 -2.08 28.51
CA ASN A 487 22.84 -2.00 28.03
C ASN A 487 23.74 -3.13 28.52
N THR A 488 23.30 -3.90 29.52
CA THR A 488 23.96 -5.15 29.91
C THR A 488 23.45 -6.29 29.03
N GLU A 489 24.14 -6.54 27.92
CA GLU A 489 24.07 -7.85 27.27
C GLU A 489 24.58 -8.88 28.28
N LYS A 490 23.68 -9.68 28.85
CA LYS A 490 24.08 -10.90 29.53
C LYS A 490 23.92 -12.04 28.55
N ASP A 491 25.06 -12.63 28.17
CA ASP A 491 25.24 -13.93 27.53
C ASP A 491 24.77 -15.10 28.44
N ASP A 492 23.82 -14.87 29.35
CA ASP A 492 23.27 -15.89 30.23
C ASP A 492 22.19 -16.65 29.46
N LEU A 493 22.63 -17.63 28.67
CA LEU A 493 21.83 -18.60 27.90
C LEU A 493 20.84 -19.44 28.76
N ASP A 494 20.76 -19.20 30.07
CA ASP A 494 20.03 -20.04 31.05
C ASP A 494 18.77 -19.39 31.65
N ASN A 495 18.46 -18.12 31.35
CA ASN A 495 17.18 -17.53 31.77
C ASN A 495 16.27 -17.35 30.57
N ASN A 496 15.18 -18.12 30.58
CA ASN A 496 14.04 -18.13 29.67
C ASN A 496 13.24 -16.81 29.74
N MET A 497 13.89 -15.67 29.48
CA MET A 497 13.28 -14.35 29.38
C MET A 497 13.73 -13.74 28.05
N ASN A 498 12.84 -13.79 27.06
CA ASN A 498 13.02 -13.21 25.73
C ASN A 498 13.35 -11.71 25.85
N THR A 499 14.60 -11.33 25.60
CA THR A 499 15.01 -9.91 25.52
C THR A 499 14.39 -9.18 24.33
N ASN A 500 13.72 -9.89 23.43
CA ASN A 500 13.00 -9.33 22.28
C ASN A 500 11.60 -8.78 22.66
N ASP A 501 11.02 -9.19 23.79
CA ASP A 501 9.65 -8.80 24.18
C ASP A 501 9.55 -7.34 24.68
N GLU A 502 10.67 -6.61 24.73
CA GLU A 502 10.73 -5.21 25.16
C GLU A 502 11.05 -4.21 24.03
N LEU A 503 11.27 -4.62 22.78
CA LEU A 503 11.59 -3.65 21.72
C LEU A 503 10.34 -2.87 21.27
N GLU A 504 10.50 -1.59 20.99
CA GLU A 504 9.46 -0.73 20.42
C GLU A 504 10.02 0.17 19.31
N ILE A 505 9.14 0.72 18.45
CA ILE A 505 9.54 1.75 17.47
C ILE A 505 9.77 3.07 18.21
N ILE A 506 11.04 3.49 18.24
CA ILE A 506 11.47 4.73 18.91
C ILE A 506 11.71 5.89 17.94
N GLU A 507 11.82 5.59 16.64
CA GLU A 507 11.99 6.60 15.60
C GLU A 507 11.56 6.06 14.22
N LEU A 508 10.75 6.85 13.52
CA LEU A 508 10.42 6.71 12.10
C LEU A 508 10.98 7.92 11.36
N ASP A 509 11.90 7.68 10.43
CA ASP A 509 12.67 8.70 9.73
C ASP A 509 12.68 8.46 8.21
N GLU A 510 13.20 9.43 7.46
CA GLU A 510 13.23 9.42 6.00
C GLU A 510 11.84 9.17 5.40
N ILE A 511 10.86 9.92 5.91
CA ILE A 511 9.45 9.78 5.54
C ILE A 511 9.22 10.22 4.09
N ILE A 512 8.57 9.34 3.32
CA ILE A 512 8.06 9.62 1.97
C ILE A 512 6.53 9.60 1.94
N SER A 513 5.93 10.23 0.92
CA SER A 513 4.50 10.05 0.67
C SER A 513 4.25 8.77 -0.13
N LEU A 514 3.14 8.07 0.11
CA LEU A 514 2.70 7.00 -0.80
C LEU A 514 2.36 7.54 -2.21
N TYR A 515 2.11 8.84 -2.36
CA TYR A 515 2.04 9.45 -3.67
C TYR A 515 3.38 9.32 -4.43
N ASP A 516 4.52 9.39 -3.73
CA ASP A 516 5.86 9.35 -4.34
C ASP A 516 6.26 7.99 -4.91
N ILE A 517 5.58 6.90 -4.53
CA ILE A 517 5.86 5.56 -5.06
C ILE A 517 5.04 5.23 -6.32
N LEU A 518 4.07 6.07 -6.67
CA LEU A 518 3.22 5.86 -7.85
C LEU A 518 3.98 6.11 -9.16
N GLY A 519 3.49 5.47 -10.23
CA GLY A 519 4.02 5.67 -11.58
C GLY A 519 3.78 7.11 -12.09
N LEU A 520 4.63 7.56 -13.02
CA LEU A 520 4.57 8.94 -13.56
C LEU A 520 3.21 9.32 -14.15
N GLU A 521 2.53 8.37 -14.82
CA GLU A 521 1.21 8.63 -15.41
C GLU A 521 0.13 8.86 -14.34
N GLN A 522 0.11 8.02 -13.29
CA GLN A 522 -0.82 8.14 -12.17
C GLN A 522 -0.60 9.45 -11.41
N LYS A 523 0.67 9.79 -11.12
CA LYS A 523 1.03 11.06 -10.49
C LYS A 523 0.49 12.25 -11.27
N ARG A 524 0.73 12.28 -12.59
CA ARG A 524 0.21 13.34 -13.47
C ARG A 524 -1.32 13.44 -13.42
N LYS A 525 -2.04 12.31 -13.42
CA LYS A 525 -3.52 12.32 -13.30
C LYS A 525 -3.99 12.84 -11.94
N ILE A 526 -3.31 12.46 -10.86
CA ILE A 526 -3.59 12.96 -9.50
C ILE A 526 -3.30 14.46 -9.40
N ASP A 527 -2.20 14.96 -9.98
CA ASP A 527 -1.86 16.39 -9.97
C ASP A 527 -2.92 17.24 -10.66
N ILE A 528 -3.51 16.72 -11.74
CA ILE A 528 -4.64 17.35 -12.42
C ILE A 528 -5.84 17.46 -11.47
N VAL A 529 -6.14 16.41 -10.69
CA VAL A 529 -7.22 16.39 -9.70
C VAL A 529 -6.96 17.35 -8.54
N LEU A 530 -5.74 17.37 -8.01
CA LEU A 530 -5.33 18.27 -6.93
C LEU A 530 -5.32 19.75 -7.35
N ASN A 531 -5.31 20.03 -8.65
CA ASN A 531 -5.30 21.38 -9.21
C ASN A 531 -4.17 22.27 -8.64
N ASN A 532 -3.02 21.66 -8.35
CA ASN A 532 -1.89 22.27 -7.60
C ASN A 532 -1.30 23.53 -8.26
N ASN A 533 -1.63 23.83 -9.52
CA ASN A 533 -1.03 24.92 -10.29
C ASN A 533 -1.74 26.27 -10.15
N ASN A 534 -2.93 26.36 -9.54
CA ASN A 534 -3.49 27.60 -8.98
C ASN A 534 -4.85 27.29 -8.32
N ARG A 535 -5.08 27.75 -7.09
CA ARG A 535 -6.36 27.55 -6.39
C ARG A 535 -7.54 28.26 -7.07
N ASP A 536 -7.27 29.19 -7.98
CA ASP A 536 -8.29 29.90 -8.77
C ASP A 536 -8.39 29.40 -10.22
N ASN A 537 -7.65 28.35 -10.59
CA ASN A 537 -7.75 27.77 -11.92
C ASN A 537 -9.08 27.03 -12.09
N LEU A 538 -9.93 27.58 -12.94
CA LEU A 538 -11.12 26.92 -13.43
C LEU A 538 -10.74 25.71 -14.29
N LYS A 539 -11.57 24.68 -14.26
CA LYS A 539 -11.48 23.48 -15.10
C LYS A 539 -12.84 23.15 -15.69
N ILE A 540 -12.85 22.37 -16.76
CA ILE A 540 -14.07 21.75 -17.27
C ILE A 540 -14.51 20.71 -16.25
N ILE A 541 -15.59 20.97 -15.54
CA ILE A 541 -16.09 20.09 -14.50
C ILE A 541 -16.85 18.93 -15.11
N MET A 542 -17.73 19.23 -16.06
CA MET A 542 -18.51 18.25 -16.80
C MET A 542 -19.17 18.90 -18.02
N THR A 543 -19.69 18.05 -18.89
CA THR A 543 -20.34 18.42 -20.15
C THR A 543 -21.60 17.60 -20.35
N GLY A 544 -22.57 18.15 -21.07
CA GLY A 544 -23.81 17.43 -21.30
C GLY A 544 -24.59 17.88 -22.52
N ILE A 545 -25.57 17.05 -22.86
CA ILE A 545 -26.55 17.32 -23.90
C ILE A 545 -27.96 17.06 -23.38
N THR A 546 -28.80 18.08 -23.48
CA THR A 546 -30.18 18.06 -23.00
C THR A 546 -31.14 18.25 -24.16
N ASN A 547 -32.14 17.38 -24.28
CA ASN A 547 -33.16 17.48 -25.32
C ASN A 547 -34.26 18.47 -24.93
N LEU A 548 -34.88 19.07 -25.95
CA LEU A 548 -35.89 20.12 -25.78
C LEU A 548 -37.31 19.66 -26.21
N LYS A 549 -37.55 18.35 -26.31
CA LYS A 549 -38.80 17.75 -26.84
C LYS A 549 -40.04 17.99 -25.98
N ASP A 550 -39.84 18.35 -24.72
CA ASP A 550 -40.89 18.61 -23.74
C ASP A 550 -41.39 20.07 -23.77
N LEU A 551 -40.78 20.92 -24.58
CA LEU A 551 -41.14 22.34 -24.70
C LEU A 551 -42.18 22.54 -25.82
N ASP A 552 -43.08 23.53 -25.67
CA ASP A 552 -44.09 23.84 -26.70
C ASP A 552 -43.48 24.70 -27.82
N ASN A 553 -43.49 24.18 -29.05
CA ASN A 553 -43.10 24.89 -30.28
C ASN A 553 -43.85 26.20 -30.56
N ASN A 554 -44.95 26.47 -29.87
CA ASN A 554 -45.72 27.72 -30.05
C ASN A 554 -45.18 28.89 -29.23
N ASP A 555 -44.38 28.63 -28.20
CA ASP A 555 -43.82 29.67 -27.36
C ASP A 555 -42.64 30.38 -28.04
N ARG A 556 -42.46 31.66 -27.72
CA ARG A 556 -41.34 32.47 -28.21
C ARG A 556 -40.12 32.42 -27.29
N GLU A 557 -40.37 32.12 -26.02
CA GLU A 557 -39.39 32.04 -24.96
C GLU A 557 -39.69 30.76 -24.18
N HIS A 558 -38.65 29.94 -24.00
CA HIS A 558 -38.75 28.68 -23.30
C HIS A 558 -37.78 28.66 -22.12
N TYR A 559 -38.20 27.99 -21.05
CA TYR A 559 -37.41 27.81 -19.86
C TYR A 559 -37.20 26.31 -19.66
N LYS A 560 -35.94 25.88 -19.69
CA LYS A 560 -35.57 24.48 -19.51
C LYS A 560 -34.68 24.35 -18.28
N GLN A 561 -35.18 23.66 -17.25
CA GLN A 561 -34.33 23.22 -16.15
C GLN A 561 -33.43 22.10 -16.67
N ILE A 562 -32.12 22.28 -16.52
CA ILE A 562 -31.12 21.27 -16.84
C ILE A 562 -30.67 20.68 -15.50
N SER A 563 -31.15 19.48 -15.20
CA SER A 563 -30.78 18.74 -14.01
C SER A 563 -29.62 17.79 -14.30
N ILE A 564 -28.61 17.83 -13.44
CA ILE A 564 -27.46 16.92 -13.40
C ILE A 564 -27.89 15.59 -12.75
N GLU A 565 -28.77 15.65 -11.75
CA GLU A 565 -29.45 14.47 -11.21
C GLU A 565 -30.55 13.96 -12.16
N PRO A 566 -30.79 12.63 -12.23
CA PRO A 566 -30.21 11.56 -11.40
C PRO A 566 -28.93 10.91 -11.98
N GLN A 567 -28.30 11.52 -13.00
CA GLN A 567 -27.23 10.87 -13.77
C GLN A 567 -25.86 10.93 -13.08
N LYS A 568 -25.62 11.97 -12.28
CA LYS A 568 -24.34 12.29 -11.63
C LYS A 568 -24.59 12.87 -10.23
N PRO A 569 -23.61 12.78 -9.31
CA PRO A 569 -23.79 13.30 -7.96
C PRO A 569 -23.84 14.85 -7.95
N PRO A 570 -24.57 15.45 -7.00
CA PRO A 570 -24.70 16.89 -6.91
C PRO A 570 -23.38 17.54 -6.49
N MET A 571 -23.26 18.82 -6.86
CA MET A 571 -22.13 19.67 -6.50
C MET A 571 -22.25 20.16 -5.05
N GLU A 572 -21.13 20.54 -4.43
CA GLU A 572 -21.14 21.08 -3.06
C GLU A 572 -21.48 22.57 -2.98
N ASN A 573 -21.40 23.31 -4.09
CA ASN A 573 -21.82 24.71 -4.16
C ASN A 573 -22.21 25.13 -5.59
N GLU A 574 -22.72 26.35 -5.70
CA GLU A 574 -23.26 26.96 -6.93
C GLU A 574 -22.24 27.85 -7.67
N ASN A 575 -20.96 27.87 -7.24
CA ASN A 575 -19.94 28.76 -7.80
C ASN A 575 -19.29 28.15 -9.05
N TYR A 576 -20.09 28.00 -10.09
CA TYR A 576 -19.69 27.53 -11.40
C TYR A 576 -20.34 28.36 -12.51
N GLU A 577 -19.81 28.24 -13.72
CA GLU A 577 -20.33 28.92 -14.89
C GLU A 577 -20.63 27.92 -16.00
N VAL A 578 -21.56 28.28 -16.88
CA VAL A 578 -22.04 27.39 -17.93
C VAL A 578 -21.87 28.07 -19.28
N PHE A 579 -21.21 27.36 -20.19
CA PHE A 579 -21.13 27.72 -21.60
C PHE A 579 -21.94 26.72 -22.41
N GLY A 580 -22.68 27.20 -23.41
CA GLY A 580 -23.60 26.35 -24.14
C GLY A 580 -24.02 26.91 -25.49
N THR A 581 -24.54 26.02 -26.34
CA THR A 581 -25.12 26.38 -27.64
C THR A 581 -26.31 25.48 -27.94
N ILE A 582 -27.20 25.95 -28.81
CA ILE A 582 -28.30 25.14 -29.33
C ILE A 582 -27.89 24.51 -30.65
N VAL A 583 -28.22 23.24 -30.79
CA VAL A 583 -27.93 22.44 -31.97
C VAL A 583 -29.18 21.69 -32.43
N THR A 584 -29.31 21.48 -33.73
CA THR A 584 -30.38 20.62 -34.28
C THR A 584 -29.82 19.33 -34.83
N LYS A 585 -30.67 18.32 -34.92
CA LYS A 585 -30.36 17.07 -35.60
C LYS A 585 -30.89 17.10 -37.03
N LYS A 586 -30.01 17.06 -38.02
CA LYS A 586 -30.36 16.97 -39.44
C LYS A 586 -29.62 15.83 -40.10
N ASN A 587 -30.34 14.89 -40.72
CA ASN A 587 -29.75 13.75 -41.45
C ASN A 587 -28.62 13.03 -40.68
N SER A 588 -28.90 12.64 -39.42
CA SER A 588 -27.95 12.01 -38.47
C SER A 588 -26.67 12.81 -38.16
N ARG A 589 -26.62 14.11 -38.51
CA ARG A 589 -25.57 15.05 -38.08
C ARG A 589 -26.14 16.14 -37.19
N ILE A 590 -25.32 16.62 -36.27
CA ILE A 590 -25.65 17.77 -35.43
C ILE A 590 -25.13 19.03 -36.14
N GLU A 591 -26.00 20.02 -36.30
CA GLU A 591 -25.65 21.33 -36.87
C GLU A 591 -25.86 22.42 -35.81
N LYS A 592 -24.88 23.33 -35.69
CA LYS A 592 -25.00 24.52 -34.84
C LYS A 592 -26.03 25.46 -35.45
N LEU A 593 -26.97 25.92 -34.63
CA LEU A 593 -27.89 26.99 -35.04
C LEU A 593 -27.20 28.35 -34.92
N ASP A 594 -27.42 29.21 -35.92
CA ASP A 594 -26.92 30.58 -35.88
C ASP A 594 -27.62 31.36 -34.75
N GLN A 595 -26.84 32.07 -33.94
CA GLN A 595 -27.32 32.93 -32.85
C GLN A 595 -28.30 34.00 -33.33
N LYS A 596 -28.29 34.35 -34.63
CA LYS A 596 -29.29 35.23 -35.25
C LYS A 596 -30.73 34.69 -35.09
N TYR A 597 -30.91 33.37 -35.09
CA TYR A 597 -32.23 32.74 -35.11
C TYR A 597 -32.69 32.26 -33.75
N ILE A 598 -31.76 31.89 -32.87
CA ILE A 598 -32.07 31.40 -31.53
C ILE A 598 -30.95 31.77 -30.56
N SER A 599 -31.34 32.26 -29.39
CA SER A 599 -30.40 32.64 -28.33
C SER A 599 -30.64 31.77 -27.10
N ILE A 600 -29.56 31.52 -26.35
CA ILE A 600 -29.59 30.80 -25.09
C ILE A 600 -28.86 31.60 -24.02
N LYS A 601 -29.42 31.66 -22.83
CA LYS A 601 -28.78 32.22 -21.64
C LYS A 601 -28.88 31.23 -20.49
N PHE A 602 -27.81 31.12 -19.72
CA PHE A 602 -27.76 30.28 -18.53
C PHE A 602 -27.84 31.15 -17.28
N GLY A 603 -28.50 30.66 -16.24
CA GLY A 603 -28.61 31.34 -14.97
C GLY A 603 -29.39 30.51 -13.96
N LEU A 604 -29.64 31.10 -12.79
CA LEU A 604 -30.28 30.40 -11.65
C LEU A 604 -29.57 29.07 -11.36
N TYR A 605 -28.29 29.17 -11.03
CA TYR A 605 -27.44 28.03 -10.67
C TYR A 605 -27.87 27.48 -9.32
N ASP A 606 -28.00 26.15 -9.24
CA ASP A 606 -28.17 25.40 -8.02
C ASP A 606 -27.16 24.23 -7.98
N VAL A 607 -27.14 23.49 -6.86
CA VAL A 607 -26.23 22.34 -6.66
C VAL A 607 -26.56 21.14 -7.53
N ASP A 608 -27.77 21.09 -8.10
CA ASP A 608 -28.32 19.99 -8.89
C ASP A 608 -28.38 20.31 -10.39
N GLY A 609 -28.04 21.54 -10.81
CA GLY A 609 -28.25 22.02 -12.16
C GLY A 609 -28.51 23.52 -12.29
N PHE A 610 -29.06 23.91 -13.44
CA PHE A 610 -29.22 25.32 -13.81
C PHE A 610 -30.38 25.52 -14.79
N LEU A 611 -30.83 26.77 -14.94
CA LEU A 611 -31.88 27.12 -15.89
C LEU A 611 -31.28 27.62 -17.21
N ALA A 612 -31.78 27.08 -18.32
CA ALA A 612 -31.56 27.62 -19.66
C ALA A 612 -32.79 28.40 -20.13
N THR A 613 -32.60 29.68 -20.46
CA THR A 613 -33.61 30.52 -21.11
C THR A 613 -33.32 30.57 -22.61
N ILE A 614 -34.27 30.13 -23.41
CA ILE A 614 -34.13 29.97 -24.86
C ILE A 614 -35.13 30.89 -25.55
N LYS A 615 -34.65 31.75 -26.44
CA LYS A 615 -35.50 32.73 -27.13
C LYS A 615 -35.33 32.63 -28.64
N ASN A 616 -36.46 32.46 -29.34
CA ASN A 616 -36.54 32.39 -30.79
C ASN A 616 -36.60 33.80 -31.42
N SER A 617 -35.99 33.94 -32.60
CA SER A 617 -36.06 35.16 -33.40
C SER A 617 -37.44 35.36 -34.02
N GLU A 618 -37.80 36.62 -34.28
CA GLU A 618 -39.06 37.01 -34.92
C GLU A 618 -39.11 36.65 -36.41
N GLU A 619 -37.95 36.45 -37.05
CA GLU A 619 -37.83 36.25 -38.50
C GLU A 619 -38.00 34.78 -38.93
N ILE A 620 -37.66 33.81 -38.08
CA ILE A 620 -37.66 32.37 -38.43
C ILE A 620 -38.18 31.54 -37.25
N LYS A 621 -39.21 30.72 -37.49
CA LYS A 621 -39.72 29.74 -36.51
C LYS A 621 -38.91 28.45 -36.60
N ILE A 622 -38.12 28.15 -35.57
CA ILE A 622 -37.37 26.89 -35.43
C ILE A 622 -38.25 25.86 -34.71
N ASP A 623 -38.17 24.60 -35.12
CA ASP A 623 -38.79 23.48 -34.40
C ASP A 623 -37.92 23.13 -33.18
N ILE A 624 -38.35 23.55 -31.99
CA ILE A 624 -37.60 23.34 -30.73
C ILE A 624 -37.58 21.86 -30.33
N ASN A 625 -38.53 21.05 -30.80
CA ASN A 625 -38.58 19.62 -30.47
C ASN A 625 -37.46 18.83 -31.14
N GLU A 626 -36.86 19.35 -32.21
CA GLU A 626 -35.70 18.75 -32.88
C GLU A 626 -34.36 19.32 -32.37
N CYS A 627 -34.42 20.22 -31.39
CA CYS A 627 -33.27 20.92 -30.83
C CYS A 627 -32.75 20.27 -29.55
N TYR A 628 -31.46 20.49 -29.30
CA TYR A 628 -30.75 20.08 -28.11
C TYR A 628 -29.92 21.25 -27.59
N VAL A 629 -29.80 21.35 -26.27
CA VAL A 629 -28.84 22.22 -25.60
C VAL A 629 -27.59 21.41 -25.33
N LEU A 630 -26.48 21.88 -25.89
CA LEU A 630 -25.16 21.36 -25.60
C LEU A 630 -24.50 22.31 -24.60
N TRP A 631 -24.01 21.79 -23.49
CA TRP A 631 -23.54 22.61 -22.37
C TRP A 631 -22.24 22.06 -21.74
N MET A 632 -21.49 22.97 -21.13
CA MET A 632 -20.22 22.73 -20.46
C MET A 632 -20.17 23.55 -19.18
N ILE A 633 -19.93 22.88 -18.06
CA ILE A 633 -19.73 23.52 -16.75
C ILE A 633 -18.25 23.77 -16.54
N ILE A 634 -17.88 25.00 -16.21
CA ILE A 634 -16.54 25.37 -15.74
C ILE A 634 -16.59 25.80 -14.28
N GLY A 635 -15.57 25.44 -13.52
CA GLY A 635 -15.55 25.70 -12.08
C GLY A 635 -14.25 25.27 -11.43
N ASN A 636 -14.11 25.52 -10.13
CA ASN A 636 -13.02 24.96 -9.35
C ASN A 636 -13.41 23.55 -8.86
N PRO A 637 -12.70 22.48 -9.29
CA PRO A 637 -13.05 21.11 -8.96
C PRO A 637 -12.98 20.81 -7.46
N LEU A 638 -12.07 21.45 -6.72
CA LEU A 638 -11.95 21.27 -5.27
C LEU A 638 -13.08 21.95 -4.49
N LYS A 639 -13.62 23.06 -5.02
CA LYS A 639 -14.77 23.74 -4.38
C LYS A 639 -16.07 22.98 -4.68
N LEU A 640 -16.24 22.47 -5.89
CA LEU A 640 -17.46 21.78 -6.32
C LEU A 640 -17.49 20.30 -5.90
N SER A 641 -16.32 19.74 -5.54
CA SER A 641 -16.09 18.33 -5.19
C SER A 641 -16.49 17.33 -6.28
N VAL A 642 -16.76 17.83 -7.49
CA VAL A 642 -17.05 17.06 -8.69
C VAL A 642 -16.05 17.47 -9.76
N PHE A 643 -15.50 16.49 -10.47
CA PHE A 643 -14.60 16.71 -11.60
C PHE A 643 -14.65 15.49 -12.51
N SER A 644 -15.31 15.57 -13.66
CA SER A 644 -15.48 14.42 -14.56
C SER A 644 -14.16 13.92 -15.13
N PRO A 645 -13.90 12.60 -15.25
CA PRO A 645 -12.67 12.05 -15.83
C PRO A 645 -12.48 12.33 -17.32
N ILE A 646 -13.54 12.64 -18.06
CA ILE A 646 -13.54 12.64 -19.53
C ILE A 646 -12.73 13.80 -20.13
N ASN A 647 -12.82 15.00 -19.54
CA ASN A 647 -12.27 16.24 -20.10
C ASN A 647 -11.22 16.92 -19.17
N ARG A 648 -10.75 16.26 -18.09
CA ARG A 648 -9.90 16.89 -17.05
C ARG A 648 -8.58 17.45 -17.55
N GLU A 649 -8.00 16.82 -18.57
CA GLU A 649 -6.67 17.20 -19.07
C GLU A 649 -6.69 18.50 -19.89
N ILE A 650 -7.89 18.99 -20.24
CA ILE A 650 -8.04 20.19 -21.06
C ILE A 650 -7.74 21.42 -20.22
N GLN A 651 -6.79 22.21 -20.70
CA GLN A 651 -6.46 23.50 -20.10
C GLN A 651 -7.44 24.55 -20.58
N ILE A 652 -7.98 25.30 -19.62
CA ILE A 652 -8.91 26.39 -19.88
C ILE A 652 -8.35 27.66 -19.25
N ASN A 653 -8.51 28.76 -19.97
CA ASN A 653 -8.34 30.09 -19.42
C ASN A 653 -9.67 30.84 -19.51
N HIS A 654 -9.93 31.66 -18.50
CA HIS A 654 -11.18 32.39 -18.39
C HIS A 654 -10.89 33.87 -18.19
N ILE A 655 -11.61 34.70 -18.93
CA ILE A 655 -11.51 36.16 -18.87
C ILE A 655 -12.92 36.70 -18.66
N LYS A 656 -13.08 37.54 -17.63
CA LYS A 656 -14.27 38.39 -17.47
C LYS A 656 -13.88 39.82 -17.74
N GLU A 657 -14.54 40.47 -18.68
CA GLU A 657 -14.27 41.87 -19.02
C GLU A 657 -15.55 42.61 -19.36
N SER A 658 -15.66 43.85 -18.89
CA SER A 658 -16.77 44.74 -19.20
C SER A 658 -16.34 45.73 -20.28
N ILE A 659 -17.05 45.75 -21.42
CA ILE A 659 -16.81 46.70 -22.50
C ILE A 659 -17.98 47.66 -22.65
N ILE A 660 -17.68 48.87 -23.15
CA ILE A 660 -18.68 49.87 -23.49
C ILE A 660 -18.85 49.87 -25.01
N ILE A 661 -19.98 49.39 -25.49
CA ILE A 661 -20.33 49.43 -26.91
C ILE A 661 -20.69 50.86 -27.30
N GLN A 662 -20.01 51.37 -28.33
CA GLN A 662 -20.26 52.67 -28.94
C GLN A 662 -20.93 52.51 -30.32
N PRO A 663 -21.86 53.40 -30.70
CA PRO A 663 -22.60 53.30 -31.97
C PRO A 663 -21.69 53.29 -33.21
N ASP A 664 -20.60 54.05 -33.18
CA ASP A 664 -19.69 54.24 -34.33
C ASP A 664 -18.54 53.21 -34.38
N LYS A 665 -18.46 52.31 -33.39
CA LYS A 665 -17.38 51.32 -33.27
C LYS A 665 -17.95 49.91 -33.36
N GLN A 666 -17.52 49.17 -34.38
CA GLN A 666 -17.96 47.79 -34.60
C GLN A 666 -16.96 46.75 -34.10
N ASN A 667 -15.67 47.09 -34.03
CA ASN A 667 -14.60 46.17 -33.67
C ASN A 667 -14.06 46.48 -32.27
N TYR A 668 -13.99 45.47 -31.42
CA TYR A 668 -13.50 45.56 -30.06
C TYR A 668 -12.40 44.53 -29.86
N SER A 669 -11.30 44.95 -29.24
CA SER A 669 -10.15 44.10 -28.98
C SER A 669 -9.98 43.95 -27.48
N ILE A 670 -9.74 42.70 -27.05
CA ILE A 670 -9.56 42.31 -25.66
C ILE A 670 -8.14 41.79 -25.52
N ILE A 671 -7.41 42.34 -24.55
CA ILE A 671 -6.06 41.88 -24.23
C ILE A 671 -6.19 40.66 -23.31
N THR A 672 -5.51 39.59 -23.68
CA THR A 672 -5.47 38.37 -22.87
C THR A 672 -4.23 38.40 -21.96
N PRO A 673 -4.35 38.07 -20.66
CA PRO A 673 -3.21 38.04 -19.74
C PRO A 673 -2.23 36.88 -19.98
N PHE A 674 -2.44 36.12 -21.06
CA PHE A 674 -1.68 34.94 -21.45
C PHE A 674 -1.56 34.88 -22.97
N LEU A 675 -0.60 34.08 -23.45
CA LEU A 675 -0.36 33.91 -24.87
C LEU A 675 -1.36 32.96 -25.53
N LEU A 676 -1.89 33.38 -26.66
CA LEU A 676 -2.75 32.59 -27.54
C LEU A 676 -1.91 31.84 -28.57
N SER A 677 -2.40 30.68 -29.00
CA SER A 677 -1.80 29.89 -30.06
C SER A 677 -2.84 29.48 -31.09
N GLU A 678 -2.37 29.11 -32.28
CA GLU A 678 -3.20 28.45 -33.28
C GLU A 678 -3.90 27.23 -32.64
N ARG A 679 -5.13 26.95 -33.09
CA ARG A 679 -6.02 25.89 -32.59
C ARG A 679 -6.53 26.11 -31.17
N CYS A 680 -6.36 27.30 -30.58
CA CYS A 680 -7.19 27.65 -29.44
C CYS A 680 -8.63 27.85 -29.88
N SER A 681 -9.52 27.58 -28.95
CA SER A 681 -10.95 27.51 -29.15
C SER A 681 -11.61 28.51 -28.22
N ILE A 682 -12.35 29.46 -28.79
CA ILE A 682 -12.94 30.57 -28.02
C ILE A 682 -14.45 30.41 -27.94
N LEU A 683 -14.94 30.44 -26.70
CA LEU A 683 -16.35 30.54 -26.35
C LEU A 683 -16.57 31.91 -25.70
N ILE A 684 -17.60 32.62 -26.15
CA ILE A 684 -17.96 33.95 -25.65
C ILE A 684 -19.41 33.86 -25.17
N ASP A 685 -19.62 34.09 -23.89
CA ASP A 685 -20.93 34.33 -23.29
C ASP A 685 -21.06 35.82 -22.91
N VAL A 686 -22.27 36.35 -23.05
CA VAL A 686 -22.53 37.78 -23.05
C VAL A 686 -23.72 38.13 -22.20
N THR A 687 -23.48 39.03 -21.24
CA THR A 687 -24.50 39.59 -20.38
C THR A 687 -24.59 41.10 -20.57
N THR A 688 -25.82 41.59 -20.74
CA THR A 688 -26.13 43.01 -20.96
C THR A 688 -27.44 43.35 -20.26
N ASP A 689 -27.57 44.60 -19.80
CA ASP A 689 -28.79 45.12 -19.16
C ASP A 689 -30.00 45.25 -20.11
N TYR A 690 -29.77 45.05 -21.41
CA TYR A 690 -30.76 45.15 -22.48
C TYR A 690 -30.89 43.83 -23.26
N GLU A 691 -31.98 43.68 -24.02
CA GLU A 691 -32.11 42.56 -24.96
C GLU A 691 -31.06 42.67 -26.08
N PHE A 692 -29.97 41.92 -25.92
CA PHE A 692 -28.93 41.81 -26.94
C PHE A 692 -29.41 40.97 -28.12
N LYS A 693 -29.76 41.62 -29.23
CA LYS A 693 -30.12 40.98 -30.51
C LYS A 693 -28.94 40.91 -31.49
N ASN A 694 -27.75 41.35 -31.08
CA ASN A 694 -26.60 41.51 -31.96
C ASN A 694 -25.79 40.21 -32.04
N THR A 695 -25.15 39.95 -33.18
CA THR A 695 -24.30 38.77 -33.37
C THR A 695 -22.84 39.15 -33.12
N ILE A 696 -22.13 38.36 -32.31
CA ILE A 696 -20.69 38.57 -32.06
C ILE A 696 -19.89 37.64 -32.94
N LYS A 697 -18.99 38.20 -33.73
CA LYS A 697 -18.14 37.46 -34.67
C LYS A 697 -16.68 37.69 -34.37
N LEU A 698 -15.90 36.63 -34.17
CA LEU A 698 -14.44 36.75 -34.13
C LEU A 698 -13.91 37.17 -35.51
N ILE A 699 -13.11 38.24 -35.56
CA ILE A 699 -12.49 38.73 -36.81
C ILE A 699 -11.03 38.29 -36.90
N GLU A 700 -10.24 38.65 -35.88
CA GLU A 700 -8.80 38.44 -35.86
C GLU A 700 -8.30 38.16 -34.43
N TRP A 701 -7.15 37.51 -34.33
CA TRP A 701 -6.44 37.31 -33.07
C TRP A 701 -4.96 37.63 -33.23
N SER A 702 -4.33 38.02 -32.13
CA SER A 702 -2.89 38.18 -32.02
C SER A 702 -2.36 37.28 -30.91
N ARG A 703 -1.04 37.30 -30.66
CA ARG A 703 -0.45 36.47 -29.60
C ARG A 703 -1.00 36.76 -28.20
N ASN A 704 -1.60 37.92 -27.95
CA ASN A 704 -2.14 38.28 -26.64
C ASN A 704 -3.43 39.13 -26.74
N SER A 705 -4.16 39.05 -27.85
CA SER A 705 -5.44 39.74 -27.96
C SER A 705 -6.41 39.06 -28.92
N ILE A 706 -7.70 39.27 -28.66
CA ILE A 706 -8.82 38.76 -29.45
C ILE A 706 -9.64 39.95 -29.92
N THR A 707 -9.95 40.01 -31.23
CA THR A 707 -10.76 41.09 -31.78
C THR A 707 -12.07 40.54 -32.37
N PHE A 708 -13.20 41.02 -31.87
CA PHE A 708 -14.53 40.65 -32.34
C PHE A 708 -15.28 41.84 -32.94
N GLN A 709 -16.18 41.51 -33.86
CA GLN A 709 -17.17 42.39 -34.45
C GLN A 709 -18.50 42.20 -33.75
N ILE A 710 -19.20 43.29 -33.47
CA ILE A 710 -20.61 43.26 -33.09
C ILE A 710 -21.43 43.65 -34.32
N VAL A 711 -22.26 42.73 -34.81
CA VAL A 711 -23.09 42.87 -36.02
C VAL A 711 -24.56 43.07 -35.62
N ASN A 712 -25.29 43.93 -36.36
CA ASN A 712 -26.69 44.30 -36.15
C ASN A 712 -27.01 45.23 -34.96
N LEU A 713 -26.21 46.27 -34.69
CA LEU A 713 -26.68 47.39 -33.86
C LEU A 713 -27.96 47.97 -34.50
N THR A 714 -29.13 47.64 -33.96
CA THR A 714 -30.38 48.24 -34.43
C THR A 714 -30.35 49.74 -34.21
N GLU A 715 -30.93 50.50 -35.15
CA GLU A 715 -30.85 51.97 -35.29
C GLU A 715 -31.37 52.80 -34.08
N VAL A 716 -31.74 52.16 -32.96
CA VAL A 716 -32.39 52.82 -31.81
C VAL A 716 -31.44 53.06 -30.63
N GLN A 717 -30.18 52.63 -30.66
CA GLN A 717 -29.28 52.77 -29.51
C GLN A 717 -28.30 53.94 -29.66
N GLN A 718 -28.79 55.16 -29.37
CA GLN A 718 -27.95 56.38 -29.25
C GLN A 718 -27.16 56.46 -27.93
N ALA A 719 -27.20 55.40 -27.10
CA ALA A 719 -26.55 55.35 -25.79
C ALA A 719 -25.45 54.30 -25.77
N ASN A 720 -24.40 54.59 -24.98
CA ASN A 720 -23.36 53.63 -24.64
C ASN A 720 -23.97 52.46 -23.86
N ILE A 721 -23.68 51.23 -24.29
CA ILE A 721 -24.19 50.02 -23.65
C ILE A 721 -23.05 49.31 -22.95
N ASN A 722 -23.21 49.07 -21.66
CA ASN A 722 -22.30 48.20 -20.92
C ASN A 722 -22.61 46.74 -21.24
N MET A 723 -21.56 46.01 -21.52
CA MET A 723 -21.62 44.61 -21.91
C MET A 723 -20.52 43.87 -21.18
N ASP A 724 -20.93 42.88 -20.41
CA ASP A 724 -20.02 41.99 -19.71
C ASP A 724 -19.79 40.75 -20.59
N LEU A 725 -18.53 40.46 -20.83
CA LEU A 725 -18.05 39.37 -21.66
C LEU A 725 -17.38 38.33 -20.77
N ASN A 726 -17.92 37.12 -20.78
CA ASN A 726 -17.30 35.95 -20.19
C ASN A 726 -16.69 35.13 -21.32
N ILE A 727 -15.37 35.08 -21.39
CA ILE A 727 -14.62 34.45 -22.47
C ILE A 727 -13.88 33.24 -21.93
N CYS A 728 -14.25 32.07 -22.43
CA CYS A 728 -13.58 30.81 -22.12
C CYS A 728 -12.71 30.39 -23.31
N ILE A 729 -11.43 30.14 -23.04
CA ILE A 729 -10.42 29.79 -24.04
C ILE A 729 -9.90 28.39 -23.73
N LEU A 730 -10.09 27.48 -24.68
CA LEU A 730 -9.68 26.09 -24.57
C LEU A 730 -8.44 25.87 -25.45
N TYR A 731 -7.37 25.32 -24.87
CA TYR A 731 -6.17 24.97 -25.64
C TYR A 731 -6.33 23.59 -26.28
N SER A 732 -6.63 23.55 -27.58
CA SER A 732 -6.85 22.27 -28.26
C SER A 732 -5.53 21.61 -28.69
N ARG A 733 -4.98 20.76 -27.81
CA ARG A 733 -4.20 19.58 -28.26
C ARG A 733 -5.10 18.39 -28.57
N TYR A 734 -6.37 18.46 -28.19
CA TYR A 734 -7.37 17.40 -28.24
C TYR A 734 -8.36 17.63 -29.39
N LYS A 735 -8.79 16.55 -30.05
CA LYS A 735 -9.60 16.63 -31.29
C LYS A 735 -11.10 16.88 -31.04
N SER A 736 -11.62 16.64 -29.83
CA SER A 736 -13.04 16.72 -29.48
C SER A 736 -13.22 16.76 -27.94
N LEU A 737 -14.15 17.58 -27.41
CA LEU A 737 -14.71 17.35 -26.06
C LEU A 737 -15.66 16.15 -26.12
N GLN A 738 -15.64 15.29 -25.11
CA GLN A 738 -16.63 14.20 -25.00
C GLN A 738 -17.70 14.58 -23.97
N ILE A 739 -18.83 13.86 -23.96
CA ILE A 739 -20.05 14.21 -23.21
C ILE A 739 -20.21 13.32 -21.98
N ASP A 740 -20.42 13.92 -20.81
CA ASP A 740 -20.65 13.22 -19.53
C ASP A 740 -22.10 12.85 -19.29
N CYS A 741 -23.01 13.78 -19.57
CA CYS A 741 -24.44 13.66 -19.31
C CYS A 741 -25.22 13.59 -20.62
N LYS A 742 -25.97 12.52 -20.82
CA LYS A 742 -26.76 12.29 -22.04
C LYS A 742 -28.19 12.01 -21.66
N ASP A 743 -29.11 12.75 -22.25
CA ASP A 743 -30.54 12.41 -22.15
C ASP A 743 -30.89 11.12 -22.89
N ASN A 744 -31.95 10.45 -22.43
CA ASN A 744 -32.51 9.25 -23.04
C ASN A 744 -32.86 9.51 -24.52
N GLY A 745 -32.24 8.74 -25.43
CA GLY A 745 -32.45 8.86 -26.88
C GLY A 745 -31.33 9.57 -27.65
N VAL A 746 -30.19 9.86 -27.01
CA VAL A 746 -28.95 10.28 -27.67
C VAL A 746 -28.02 9.06 -27.83
N ASP A 747 -28.19 8.31 -28.92
CA ASP A 747 -27.34 7.15 -29.24
C ASP A 747 -25.86 7.56 -29.45
N GLU A 748 -24.95 6.59 -29.32
CA GLU A 748 -23.49 6.70 -29.44
C GLU A 748 -23.03 7.45 -30.71
N TYR A 749 -22.87 8.77 -30.64
CA TYR A 749 -22.07 9.52 -31.60
C TYR A 749 -20.83 10.08 -30.91
N SER A 750 -19.69 9.97 -31.58
CA SER A 750 -18.48 10.73 -31.25
C SER A 750 -18.70 12.18 -31.68
N PHE A 751 -19.25 12.97 -30.77
CA PHE A 751 -19.49 14.39 -31.02
C PHE A 751 -18.14 15.12 -31.02
N ASN A 752 -17.76 15.70 -32.17
CA ASN A 752 -16.68 16.68 -32.17
C ASN A 752 -17.24 18.04 -31.73
N LEU A 753 -17.29 18.23 -30.42
CA LEU A 753 -17.85 19.41 -29.78
C LEU A 753 -17.12 20.71 -30.15
N PHE A 754 -15.80 20.68 -30.39
CA PHE A 754 -15.02 21.88 -30.70
C PHE A 754 -15.63 22.63 -31.90
N ASN A 755 -15.97 21.91 -32.97
CA ASN A 755 -16.58 22.50 -34.17
C ASN A 755 -17.98 23.10 -33.95
N LEU A 756 -18.67 22.73 -32.87
CA LEU A 756 -20.03 23.19 -32.56
C LEU A 756 -20.04 24.37 -31.57
N PHE A 757 -19.03 24.44 -30.70
CA PHE A 757 -18.95 25.49 -29.68
C PHE A 757 -18.33 26.80 -30.18
N GLU A 758 -17.47 26.79 -31.20
CA GLU A 758 -16.35 27.76 -31.22
C GLU A 758 -16.19 28.68 -32.41
N TYR A 759 -15.39 29.73 -32.15
CA TYR A 759 -14.43 30.28 -33.10
C TYR A 759 -13.05 29.63 -32.87
N ILE A 760 -12.52 28.94 -33.88
CA ILE A 760 -11.18 28.35 -33.83
C ILE A 760 -10.16 29.37 -34.32
N LEU A 761 -9.08 29.56 -33.55
CA LEU A 761 -7.95 30.39 -33.96
C LEU A 761 -7.16 29.68 -35.05
N THR A 762 -7.11 30.26 -36.24
CA THR A 762 -6.39 29.71 -37.39
C THR A 762 -5.31 30.69 -37.84
N LYS A 763 -4.43 30.24 -38.72
CA LYS A 763 -3.45 31.15 -39.33
C LYS A 763 -4.12 32.24 -40.19
N ASP A 764 -5.30 31.94 -40.75
CA ASP A 764 -6.00 32.84 -41.67
C ASP A 764 -6.54 34.10 -40.98
N ASN A 765 -6.83 34.03 -39.68
CA ASN A 765 -7.28 35.15 -38.87
C ASN A 765 -6.22 35.65 -37.87
N PHE A 766 -4.95 35.26 -38.05
CA PHE A 766 -3.84 35.70 -37.20
C PHE A 766 -3.26 37.03 -37.72
N ASN A 767 -3.14 38.01 -36.83
CA ASN A 767 -2.54 39.30 -37.12
C ASN A 767 -1.10 39.35 -36.56
N GLU A 768 -0.11 39.18 -37.44
CA GLU A 768 1.32 39.20 -37.08
C GLU A 768 1.84 40.58 -36.66
N ASP A 769 1.21 41.66 -37.13
CA ASP A 769 1.67 43.03 -36.93
C ASP A 769 1.18 43.66 -35.60
N LYS A 770 0.34 42.94 -34.85
CA LYS A 770 -0.32 43.42 -33.62
C LYS A 770 0.25 42.65 -32.42
N PHE A 771 0.99 43.32 -31.55
CA PHE A 771 1.49 42.76 -30.29
C PHE A 771 1.37 43.83 -29.21
N ASP A 772 0.22 43.89 -28.55
CA ASP A 772 -0.12 44.97 -27.62
C ASP A 772 0.32 44.58 -26.20
N ILE A 773 1.52 44.97 -25.79
CA ILE A 773 2.01 44.72 -24.42
C ILE A 773 1.34 45.72 -23.47
N ASP A 774 0.64 45.22 -22.45
CA ASP A 774 0.23 46.02 -21.30
C ASP A 774 1.49 46.42 -20.51
N PRO A 775 1.79 47.72 -20.29
CA PRO A 775 2.97 48.15 -19.56
C PRO A 775 3.02 47.72 -18.07
N TYR A 776 2.02 47.00 -17.57
CA TYR A 776 1.95 46.48 -16.19
C TYR A 776 2.08 44.95 -16.06
N LEU A 777 2.43 44.21 -17.12
CA LEU A 777 2.72 42.77 -17.02
C LEU A 777 4.05 42.53 -16.30
N ASP A 778 3.99 41.67 -15.27
CA ASP A 778 5.04 41.27 -14.34
C ASP A 778 6.40 40.98 -15.01
N ASP A 779 7.49 41.45 -14.39
CA ASP A 779 8.86 41.45 -14.93
C ASP A 779 9.39 40.04 -15.28
N ASP A 780 8.79 38.98 -14.72
CA ASP A 780 9.17 37.58 -14.97
C ASP A 780 8.86 37.09 -16.39
N ILE A 781 7.86 37.66 -17.07
CA ILE A 781 7.56 37.31 -18.48
C ILE A 781 8.57 37.98 -19.44
N TYR A 782 9.14 39.12 -19.03
CA TYR A 782 10.14 39.86 -19.81
C TYR A 782 11.46 39.09 -19.98
N VAL A 783 11.82 38.25 -19.01
CA VAL A 783 13.08 37.46 -19.02
C VAL A 783 13.02 36.30 -20.02
N HIS A 784 11.85 35.69 -20.24
CA HIS A 784 11.71 34.60 -21.21
C HIS A 784 11.67 35.06 -22.69
N LEU A 785 11.45 36.35 -22.95
CA LEU A 785 11.31 36.89 -24.31
C LEU A 785 12.64 37.35 -24.96
N LYS A 786 13.75 37.40 -24.22
CA LYS A 786 15.08 37.79 -24.76
C LYS A 786 16.05 36.63 -25.02
N GLY A 787 15.64 35.38 -24.78
CA GLY A 787 16.44 34.20 -25.06
C GLY A 787 16.02 33.50 -26.36
N ASN A 788 16.37 34.07 -27.51
CA ASN A 788 16.60 33.34 -28.77
C ASN A 788 17.48 34.19 -29.69
#